data_AF-A0AAU4YG53-F1
#
_entry.id   AF-A0AAU4YG53-F1
#
_cell.length_a   1.000
_cell.length_b   1.000
_cell.length_c   1.000
_cell.angle_alpha   90.00
_cell.angle_beta   90.00
_cell.angle_gamma   90.00
#
_symmetry.space_group_name_H-M   'P 1'
#
loop_
_entity.id
_entity.type
_entity.pdbx_description
1 polymer ?
#
loop_
_entity_poly.entity_id
_entity_poly.type
_entity_poly.pdbx_seq_one_letter_code
_entity_poly.pdbx_strand_id
1 'polypeptide(L)'
;MRAMETDQDYPFAVANTAAALLDDAGTILAWTPAAEALLERRSTDVCGRPVRDLLADASSWGAVLARRTREGWEGQATLRHGSGRDLAIGFRVLPLHDGRRESAARCLVIGAPADLIAKWRQDHAFTQELFLQGRVGLAVFDGSLRLQRTNSHLLPFTGVPVDLAGRRLDDFLRAEDARAIDERLGEVLRSGTPLIAFNVVARTLDDPRGGRELSLSAFRLQGSEGRPMGVATVFTDVTDHVRASGRLELLYRATEAMSGSLSVMRTVEDLAGLLAPAFGDCAAVDLAETVLTGGEPPADGRHTLVLLRMAVAGADSGALRTGTAHVADVPTRPAPDVDPSAPDTLAQGTSAPDVPARDGQGVLIRLDQDAPTTASGAPPDWAGAVPGAHSAMAAPLYARGTMFGRLLLWRTGSRPALDEDDLDLLEEIANRSALAVDNARRFTKERRTALGLQRSLLPPATSERPAMETAGAYLPADSDSGVGGDWFDVIPLSSARVALVVGDVAGHGLHATAMMGRLRSAVRALADLDLEPEELLVHLDDLVLQVSAEADTWEAESGDGDIPVPSGPAGATCLYVVYDPVAQQCVMASAGHPPPAVVGPDGTVEYVELSPGPPLGVGGWPFETTERDLAPGSVLALYTDGLIERGEGDIDEGMRDLADRLVRAEVLERPLRQARHDIVSDLPPGRLSDDVTLLLGRTRVVPPDATATWQLEADPALVGRARHLVLEQLSRWELDELAFTTELVASELVTNAIRYAGGPVRLRLIRTDVLTCEVSDPSNTQPRMRRARTSEEGGRGLYLVAQLSHRWGSRYTREGKTVWSEQSLPLTDRLR
;
A
#
# COMPACT_ATOMS: atom_id res chain seq x y z
N MET A 1 -43.14 -51.59 -38.78
CA MET A 1 -42.94 -51.25 -40.19
C MET A 1 -42.57 -49.76 -40.25
N ARG A 2 -41.32 -49.43 -39.89
CA ARG A 2 -40.80 -48.05 -39.90
C ARG A 2 -40.17 -47.82 -41.27
N ALA A 3 -40.58 -46.73 -41.92
CA ALA A 3 -40.02 -46.30 -43.19
C ALA A 3 -38.52 -45.99 -43.03
N MET A 4 -37.71 -46.60 -43.89
CA MET A 4 -36.31 -46.25 -44.10
C MET A 4 -36.26 -44.89 -44.78
N GLU A 5 -35.90 -43.84 -44.04
CA GLU A 5 -35.43 -42.58 -44.63
C GLU A 5 -33.94 -42.72 -44.94
N THR A 6 -33.65 -43.20 -46.15
CA THR A 6 -32.31 -43.32 -46.72
C THR A 6 -31.82 -41.96 -47.23
N ASP A 7 -30.63 -41.55 -46.78
CA ASP A 7 -29.64 -40.64 -47.40
C ASP A 7 -30.20 -39.65 -48.45
N GLN A 8 -30.87 -38.58 -48.01
CA GLN A 8 -31.55 -37.61 -48.88
C GLN A 8 -30.65 -36.52 -49.48
N ASP A 9 -29.41 -36.35 -49.02
CA ASP A 9 -28.57 -35.22 -49.42
C ASP A 9 -27.45 -35.57 -50.41
N TYR A 10 -27.29 -36.84 -50.80
CA TYR A 10 -26.45 -37.22 -51.94
C TYR A 10 -27.31 -37.37 -53.19
N PRO A 11 -27.17 -36.51 -54.22
CA PRO A 11 -28.06 -36.49 -55.40
C PRO A 11 -28.03 -37.77 -56.25
N PHE A 12 -27.15 -38.74 -55.93
CA PHE A 12 -26.98 -40.00 -56.64
C PHE A 12 -27.01 -41.23 -55.71
N ALA A 13 -27.62 -41.14 -54.52
CA ALA A 13 -27.71 -42.26 -53.59
C ALA A 13 -28.53 -43.43 -54.18
N VAL A 14 -27.90 -44.59 -54.32
CA VAL A 14 -28.37 -45.74 -55.13
C VAL A 14 -29.76 -46.25 -54.73
N ALA A 15 -30.17 -46.05 -53.47
CA ALA A 15 -31.44 -46.57 -52.95
C ALA A 15 -32.68 -45.78 -53.38
N ASN A 16 -32.55 -44.51 -53.81
CA ASN A 16 -33.67 -43.62 -54.17
C ASN A 16 -33.41 -42.77 -55.42
N THR A 17 -32.49 -43.21 -56.28
CA THR A 17 -32.10 -42.45 -57.47
C THR A 17 -33.17 -42.47 -58.56
N ALA A 18 -33.63 -41.29 -59.00
CA ALA A 18 -34.49 -41.18 -60.17
C ALA A 18 -33.67 -41.46 -61.45
N ALA A 19 -33.79 -42.68 -61.96
CA ALA A 19 -33.11 -43.14 -63.16
C ALA A 19 -34.06 -43.68 -64.24
N ALA A 20 -33.61 -43.59 -65.49
CA ALA A 20 -34.26 -44.13 -66.68
C ALA A 20 -33.21 -44.85 -67.56
N LEU A 21 -33.56 -46.01 -68.11
CA LEU A 21 -32.75 -46.73 -69.08
C LEU A 21 -33.25 -46.40 -70.49
N LEU A 22 -32.37 -45.95 -71.38
CA LEU A 22 -32.69 -45.65 -72.78
C LEU A 22 -32.01 -46.62 -73.74
N ASP A 23 -32.63 -46.87 -74.89
CA ASP A 23 -31.99 -47.52 -76.04
C ASP A 23 -31.14 -46.54 -76.88
N ASP A 24 -30.57 -47.03 -77.98
CA ASP A 24 -29.74 -46.25 -78.90
C ASP A 24 -30.52 -45.15 -79.66
N ALA A 25 -31.85 -45.27 -79.74
CA ALA A 25 -32.75 -44.29 -80.33
C ALA A 25 -33.29 -43.25 -79.33
N GLY A 26 -32.99 -43.40 -78.03
CA GLY A 26 -33.49 -42.52 -76.97
C GLY A 26 -34.90 -42.86 -76.47
N THR A 27 -35.37 -44.08 -76.73
CA THR A 27 -36.62 -44.63 -76.19
C THR A 27 -36.42 -45.10 -74.76
N ILE A 28 -37.37 -44.78 -73.89
CA ILE A 28 -37.33 -45.19 -72.47
C ILE A 28 -37.68 -46.67 -72.38
N LEU A 29 -36.71 -47.50 -72.01
CA LEU A 29 -36.86 -48.95 -71.81
C LEU A 29 -37.31 -49.30 -70.39
N ALA A 30 -36.82 -48.56 -69.40
CA ALA A 30 -37.14 -48.78 -67.99
C ALA A 30 -37.06 -47.47 -67.21
N TRP A 31 -37.82 -47.39 -66.12
CA TRP A 31 -38.01 -46.18 -65.33
C TRP A 31 -38.13 -46.55 -63.85
N THR A 32 -37.38 -45.89 -62.98
CA THR A 32 -37.37 -46.21 -61.54
C THR A 32 -38.58 -45.62 -60.82
N PRO A 33 -39.06 -46.23 -59.70
CA PRO A 33 -40.12 -45.65 -58.87
C PRO A 33 -39.82 -44.24 -58.36
N ALA A 34 -38.54 -43.95 -58.04
CA ALA A 34 -38.11 -42.61 -57.66
C ALA A 34 -38.28 -41.59 -58.80
N ALA A 35 -38.08 -42.02 -60.06
CA ALA A 35 -38.35 -41.17 -61.22
C ALA A 35 -39.86 -41.02 -61.49
N GLU A 36 -40.70 -42.02 -61.14
CA GLU A 36 -42.16 -41.88 -61.20
C GLU A 36 -42.65 -40.82 -60.20
N ALA A 37 -42.12 -40.87 -58.98
CA ALA A 37 -42.42 -39.90 -57.93
C ALA A 37 -41.93 -38.49 -58.28
N LEU A 38 -40.72 -38.38 -58.86
CA LEU A 38 -40.12 -37.09 -59.22
C LEU A 38 -40.88 -36.36 -60.34
N LEU A 39 -41.43 -37.08 -61.31
CA LEU A 39 -42.18 -36.49 -62.43
C LEU A 39 -43.70 -36.63 -62.32
N GLU A 40 -44.21 -37.31 -61.29
CA GLU A 40 -45.62 -37.74 -61.14
C GLU A 40 -46.17 -38.43 -62.41
N ARG A 41 -45.36 -39.29 -63.03
CA ARG A 41 -45.73 -40.07 -64.23
C ARG A 41 -45.41 -41.54 -64.01
N ARG A 42 -46.39 -42.41 -64.24
CA ARG A 42 -46.18 -43.86 -64.12
C ARG A 42 -45.31 -44.36 -65.27
N SER A 43 -44.45 -45.34 -64.99
CA SER A 43 -43.59 -46.00 -65.96
C SER A 43 -44.37 -46.56 -67.15
N THR A 44 -45.59 -47.04 -66.94
CA THR A 44 -46.50 -47.50 -68.01
C THR A 44 -46.86 -46.43 -69.03
N ASP A 45 -46.84 -45.16 -68.63
CA ASP A 45 -47.25 -44.02 -69.47
C ASP A 45 -46.09 -43.45 -70.28
N VAL A 46 -44.86 -43.84 -69.93
CA VAL A 46 -43.61 -43.22 -70.38
C VAL A 46 -42.66 -44.24 -71.06
N CYS A 47 -42.63 -45.49 -70.61
CA CYS A 47 -41.85 -46.55 -71.25
C CYS A 47 -42.36 -46.86 -72.67
N GLY A 48 -41.45 -47.05 -73.61
CA GLY A 48 -41.75 -47.23 -75.05
C GLY A 48 -41.93 -45.92 -75.82
N ARG A 49 -41.85 -44.76 -75.15
CA ARG A 49 -41.86 -43.43 -75.78
C ARG A 49 -40.46 -42.82 -75.82
N PRO A 50 -40.17 -41.94 -76.78
CA PRO A 50 -38.90 -41.25 -76.83
C PRO A 50 -38.80 -40.22 -75.70
N VAL A 51 -37.65 -40.15 -75.01
CA VAL A 51 -37.44 -39.28 -73.83
C VAL A 51 -37.63 -37.80 -74.15
N ARG A 52 -37.47 -37.39 -75.42
CA ARG A 52 -37.71 -36.02 -75.89
C ARG A 52 -39.15 -35.54 -75.65
N ASP A 53 -40.12 -36.45 -75.58
CA ASP A 53 -41.53 -36.11 -75.35
C ASP A 53 -41.78 -35.63 -73.91
N LEU A 54 -40.85 -35.92 -72.99
CA LEU A 54 -40.90 -35.44 -71.62
C LEU A 54 -40.33 -34.03 -71.45
N LEU A 55 -39.63 -33.49 -72.46
CA LEU A 55 -39.08 -32.13 -72.40
C LEU A 55 -40.21 -31.11 -72.46
N ALA A 56 -40.07 -30.03 -71.68
CA ALA A 56 -40.94 -28.86 -71.79
C ALA A 56 -40.77 -28.18 -73.17
N ASP A 57 -39.53 -28.08 -73.64
CA ASP A 57 -39.14 -27.61 -74.97
C ASP A 57 -38.41 -28.71 -75.75
N ALA A 58 -39.08 -29.28 -76.76
CA ALA A 58 -38.52 -30.35 -77.59
C ALA A 58 -37.34 -29.90 -78.48
N SER A 59 -37.19 -28.59 -78.73
CA SER A 59 -36.08 -28.04 -79.54
C SER A 59 -34.73 -28.08 -78.80
N SER A 60 -34.76 -28.14 -77.47
CA SER A 60 -33.58 -28.27 -76.61
C SER A 60 -32.86 -29.63 -76.72
N TRP A 61 -33.51 -30.64 -77.31
CA TRP A 61 -32.99 -32.00 -77.43
C TRP A 61 -31.67 -32.08 -78.22
N GLY A 62 -31.53 -31.27 -79.28
CA GLY A 62 -30.30 -31.21 -80.07
C GLY A 62 -29.10 -30.71 -79.25
N ALA A 63 -29.32 -29.73 -78.35
CA ALA A 63 -28.29 -29.20 -77.47
C ALA A 63 -27.90 -30.20 -76.36
N VAL A 64 -28.85 -30.99 -75.88
CA VAL A 64 -28.62 -32.06 -74.89
C VAL A 64 -27.74 -33.18 -75.46
N LEU A 65 -27.98 -33.58 -76.72
CA LEU A 65 -27.21 -34.62 -77.40
C LEU A 65 -25.83 -34.16 -77.89
N ALA A 66 -25.66 -32.87 -78.21
CA ALA A 66 -24.39 -32.31 -78.66
C ALA A 66 -23.25 -32.43 -77.62
N ARG A 67 -23.58 -32.66 -76.34
CA ARG A 67 -22.62 -32.85 -75.24
C ARG A 67 -22.23 -34.31 -75.02
N ARG A 68 -22.69 -35.24 -75.86
CA ARG A 68 -22.43 -36.69 -75.73
C ARG A 68 -20.94 -36.99 -75.90
N THR A 69 -20.37 -37.68 -74.93
CA THR A 69 -19.02 -38.24 -74.98
C THR A 69 -19.07 -39.77 -74.85
N ARG A 70 -17.93 -40.45 -75.11
CA ARG A 70 -17.81 -41.91 -74.96
C ARG A 70 -17.89 -42.38 -73.51
N GLU A 71 -17.50 -41.54 -72.55
CA GLU A 71 -17.44 -41.88 -71.11
C GLU A 71 -18.69 -41.48 -70.33
N GLY A 72 -19.63 -40.81 -71.00
CA GLY A 72 -20.85 -40.27 -70.39
C GLY A 72 -20.80 -38.75 -70.22
N TRP A 73 -21.97 -38.12 -70.18
CA TRP A 73 -22.09 -36.67 -70.13
C TRP A 73 -23.12 -36.21 -69.09
N GLU A 74 -22.97 -34.98 -68.63
CA GLU A 74 -23.92 -34.33 -67.73
C GLU A 74 -24.52 -33.08 -68.36
N GLY A 75 -25.72 -32.71 -67.92
CA GLY A 75 -26.45 -31.56 -68.44
C GLY A 75 -27.64 -31.17 -67.59
N GLN A 76 -28.34 -30.12 -68.00
CA GLN A 76 -29.60 -29.70 -67.42
C GLN A 76 -30.67 -29.70 -68.51
N ALA A 77 -31.87 -30.16 -68.16
CA ALA A 77 -33.03 -30.16 -69.03
C ALA A 77 -34.29 -29.85 -68.21
N THR A 78 -35.27 -29.22 -68.86
CA THR A 78 -36.56 -28.95 -68.24
C THR A 78 -37.55 -30.00 -68.70
N LEU A 79 -38.03 -30.83 -67.78
CA LEU A 79 -39.04 -31.85 -68.03
C LEU A 79 -40.42 -31.38 -67.58
N ARG A 80 -41.47 -31.90 -68.20
CA ARG A 80 -42.85 -31.54 -67.91
C ARG A 80 -43.49 -32.53 -66.93
N HIS A 81 -43.71 -32.03 -65.72
CA HIS A 81 -44.29 -32.74 -64.60
C HIS A 81 -45.74 -33.22 -64.91
N GLY A 82 -46.20 -34.28 -64.23
CA GLY A 82 -47.54 -34.85 -64.40
C GLY A 82 -48.67 -33.85 -64.12
N SER A 83 -48.42 -32.88 -63.24
CA SER A 83 -49.35 -31.76 -62.94
C SER A 83 -49.36 -30.62 -63.98
N GLY A 84 -48.54 -30.69 -65.04
CA GLY A 84 -48.46 -29.68 -66.09
C GLY A 84 -47.45 -28.54 -65.84
N ARG A 85 -46.73 -28.56 -64.72
CA ARG A 85 -45.63 -27.62 -64.41
C ARG A 85 -44.31 -28.08 -65.05
N ASP A 86 -43.46 -27.13 -65.39
CA ASP A 86 -42.09 -27.39 -65.83
C ASP A 86 -41.14 -27.58 -64.63
N LEU A 87 -40.33 -28.63 -64.65
CA LEU A 87 -39.36 -28.99 -63.61
C LEU A 87 -37.95 -29.08 -64.23
N ALA A 88 -37.03 -28.24 -63.73
CA ALA A 88 -35.62 -28.28 -64.14
C ALA A 88 -34.90 -29.45 -63.45
N ILE A 89 -34.25 -30.30 -64.23
CA ILE A 89 -33.54 -31.50 -63.78
C ILE A 89 -32.11 -31.45 -64.30
N GLY A 90 -31.14 -31.64 -63.41
CA GLY A 90 -29.77 -31.98 -63.81
C GLY A 90 -29.67 -33.49 -63.99
N PHE A 91 -29.04 -33.93 -65.06
CA PHE A 91 -28.92 -35.35 -65.39
C PHE A 91 -27.48 -35.72 -65.72
N ARG A 92 -27.14 -36.99 -65.46
CA ARG A 92 -25.90 -37.64 -65.88
C ARG A 92 -26.24 -38.90 -66.67
N VAL A 93 -25.66 -39.04 -67.84
CA VAL A 93 -25.86 -40.19 -68.72
C VAL A 93 -24.63 -41.08 -68.70
N LEU A 94 -24.83 -42.34 -68.31
CA LEU A 94 -23.82 -43.39 -68.24
C LEU A 94 -24.05 -44.37 -69.40
N PRO A 95 -23.18 -44.40 -70.42
CA PRO A 95 -23.31 -45.34 -71.53
C PRO A 95 -22.98 -46.77 -71.09
N LEU A 96 -23.90 -47.71 -71.33
CA LEU A 96 -23.74 -49.13 -71.03
C LEU A 96 -23.25 -49.87 -72.28
N HIS A 97 -22.06 -50.45 -72.16
CA HIS A 97 -21.38 -51.17 -73.25
C HIS A 97 -21.52 -52.68 -73.03
N ASP A 98 -22.01 -53.39 -74.04
CA ASP A 98 -22.19 -54.86 -73.98
C ASP A 98 -20.94 -55.63 -74.42
N GLY A 99 -19.75 -55.01 -74.29
CA GLY A 99 -18.44 -55.60 -74.64
C GLY A 99 -18.20 -56.02 -76.10
N ARG A 100 -19.21 -56.01 -76.97
CA ARG A 100 -19.15 -56.53 -78.37
C ARG A 100 -19.31 -55.49 -79.47
N ARG A 101 -19.61 -54.22 -79.16
CA ARG A 101 -19.77 -53.11 -80.12
C ARG A 101 -19.05 -51.85 -79.63
N GLU A 102 -18.45 -51.09 -80.55
CA GLU A 102 -17.80 -49.79 -80.27
C GLU A 102 -18.78 -48.65 -79.90
N SER A 103 -20.09 -48.89 -80.06
CA SER A 103 -21.16 -47.96 -79.70
C SER A 103 -21.99 -48.53 -78.55
N ALA A 104 -22.21 -47.72 -77.51
CA ALA A 104 -23.04 -48.08 -76.36
C ALA A 104 -24.44 -48.51 -76.81
N ALA A 105 -24.84 -49.74 -76.45
CA ALA A 105 -26.12 -50.31 -76.88
C ALA A 105 -27.31 -49.75 -76.10
N ARG A 106 -27.07 -49.24 -74.88
CA ARG A 106 -28.06 -48.62 -73.98
C ARG A 106 -27.37 -47.54 -73.15
N CYS A 107 -28.12 -46.60 -72.59
CA CYS A 107 -27.59 -45.66 -71.61
C CYS A 107 -28.49 -45.55 -70.38
N LEU A 108 -27.86 -45.43 -69.21
CA LEU A 108 -28.53 -45.16 -67.96
C LEU A 108 -28.49 -43.65 -67.70
N VAL A 109 -29.65 -43.01 -67.67
CA VAL A 109 -29.78 -41.61 -67.30
C VAL A 109 -30.17 -41.55 -65.84
N ILE A 110 -29.40 -40.81 -65.05
CA ILE A 110 -29.69 -40.52 -63.65
C ILE A 110 -29.99 -39.03 -63.55
N GLY A 111 -31.12 -38.65 -62.97
CA GLY A 111 -31.55 -37.26 -62.84
C GLY A 111 -31.92 -36.90 -61.41
N ALA A 112 -31.69 -35.65 -61.06
CA ALA A 112 -32.19 -35.06 -59.82
C ALA A 112 -32.63 -33.60 -60.09
N PRO A 113 -33.52 -33.02 -59.25
CA PRO A 113 -33.88 -31.61 -59.35
C PRO A 113 -32.65 -30.70 -59.48
N ALA A 114 -32.69 -29.77 -60.42
CA ALA A 114 -31.53 -28.92 -60.72
C ALA A 114 -31.14 -28.02 -59.54
N ASP A 115 -32.11 -27.61 -58.72
CA ASP A 115 -31.93 -26.89 -57.47
C ASP A 115 -31.23 -27.74 -56.40
N LEU A 116 -31.56 -29.03 -56.29
CA LEU A 116 -30.88 -29.97 -55.40
C LEU A 116 -29.41 -30.19 -55.81
N ILE A 117 -29.15 -30.35 -57.11
CA ILE A 117 -27.78 -30.47 -57.64
C ILE A 117 -26.99 -29.18 -57.43
N ALA A 118 -27.61 -28.02 -57.66
CA ALA A 118 -26.98 -26.72 -57.43
C ALA A 118 -26.62 -26.53 -55.95
N LYS A 119 -27.54 -26.86 -55.04
CA LYS A 119 -27.32 -26.82 -53.59
C LYS A 119 -26.19 -27.77 -53.18
N TRP A 120 -26.20 -29.03 -53.64
CA TRP A 120 -25.13 -29.98 -53.35
C TRP A 120 -23.76 -29.52 -53.88
N ARG A 121 -23.70 -28.99 -55.11
CA ARG A 121 -22.46 -28.42 -55.67
C ARG A 121 -21.97 -27.24 -54.85
N GLN A 122 -22.87 -26.37 -54.40
CA GLN A 122 -22.56 -25.24 -53.54
C GLN A 122 -22.04 -25.70 -52.16
N ASP A 123 -22.69 -26.66 -51.51
CA ASP A 123 -22.28 -27.22 -50.22
C ASP A 123 -20.94 -27.97 -50.32
N HIS A 124 -20.73 -28.71 -51.42
CA HIS A 124 -19.48 -29.40 -51.69
C HIS A 124 -18.33 -28.43 -51.94
N ALA A 125 -18.54 -27.41 -52.78
CA ALA A 125 -17.56 -26.36 -53.05
C ALA A 125 -17.24 -25.57 -51.77
N PHE A 126 -18.26 -25.20 -50.99
CA PHE A 126 -18.10 -24.53 -49.69
C PHE A 126 -17.25 -25.38 -48.74
N THR A 127 -17.58 -26.67 -48.59
CA THR A 127 -16.81 -27.58 -47.71
C THR A 127 -15.39 -27.78 -48.22
N GLN A 128 -15.18 -27.86 -49.53
CA GLN A 128 -13.83 -27.99 -50.09
C GLN A 128 -12.99 -26.75 -49.82
N GLU A 129 -13.53 -25.56 -50.09
CA GLU A 129 -12.86 -24.28 -49.85
C GLU A 129 -12.60 -24.00 -48.36
N LEU A 130 -13.51 -24.44 -47.48
CA LEU A 130 -13.34 -24.30 -46.02
C LEU A 130 -12.05 -25.00 -45.54
N PHE A 131 -11.73 -26.19 -46.06
CA PHE A 131 -10.52 -26.94 -45.72
C PHE A 131 -9.26 -26.49 -46.49
N LEU A 132 -9.37 -25.53 -47.42
CA LEU A 132 -8.22 -24.92 -48.09
C LEU A 132 -7.77 -23.62 -47.40
N GLN A 133 -8.55 -23.09 -46.46
CA GLN A 133 -8.18 -21.90 -45.68
C GLN A 133 -7.01 -22.20 -44.72
N GLY A 134 -6.08 -21.23 -44.58
CA GLY A 134 -4.88 -21.36 -43.74
C GLY A 134 -4.91 -20.59 -42.41
N ARG A 135 -6.02 -19.91 -42.06
CA ARG A 135 -6.11 -19.05 -40.87
C ARG A 135 -6.79 -19.68 -39.65
N VAL A 136 -7.58 -20.72 -39.85
CA VAL A 136 -8.34 -21.42 -38.81
C VAL A 136 -8.11 -22.91 -38.99
N GLY A 137 -7.78 -23.60 -37.92
CA GLY A 137 -7.58 -25.05 -37.94
C GLY A 137 -8.91 -25.79 -37.96
N LEU A 138 -9.01 -26.78 -38.83
CA LEU A 138 -10.19 -27.63 -38.98
C LEU A 138 -9.77 -29.08 -38.88
N ALA A 139 -10.50 -29.85 -38.09
CA ALA A 139 -10.29 -31.29 -37.95
C ALA A 139 -11.64 -32.00 -37.86
N VAL A 140 -11.73 -33.18 -38.47
CA VAL A 140 -12.90 -34.06 -38.42
C VAL A 140 -12.45 -35.39 -37.88
N PHE A 141 -13.06 -35.80 -36.78
CA PHE A 141 -12.82 -37.07 -36.12
C PHE A 141 -13.97 -38.03 -36.38
N ASP A 142 -13.68 -39.33 -36.50
CA ASP A 142 -14.70 -40.37 -36.57
C ASP A 142 -15.27 -40.74 -35.17
N GLY A 143 -16.19 -41.70 -35.13
CA GLY A 143 -16.80 -42.19 -33.88
C GLY A 143 -15.84 -42.85 -32.88
N SER A 144 -14.59 -43.13 -33.28
CA SER A 144 -13.51 -43.60 -32.39
C SER A 144 -12.48 -42.51 -32.09
N LEU A 145 -12.80 -41.25 -32.39
CA LEU A 145 -11.93 -40.08 -32.25
C LEU A 145 -10.62 -40.18 -33.04
N ARG A 146 -10.64 -40.86 -34.20
CA ARG A 146 -9.51 -40.83 -35.15
C ARG A 146 -9.71 -39.71 -36.15
N LEU A 147 -8.64 -38.98 -36.43
CA LEU A 147 -8.66 -37.84 -37.34
C LEU A 147 -8.86 -38.33 -38.79
N GLN A 148 -10.00 -38.00 -39.41
CA GLN A 148 -10.33 -38.38 -40.79
C GLN A 148 -9.88 -37.33 -41.80
N ARG A 149 -10.00 -36.05 -41.43
CA ARG A 149 -9.69 -34.93 -42.33
C ARG A 149 -9.23 -33.73 -41.52
N THR A 150 -8.27 -32.99 -42.05
CA THR A 150 -7.81 -31.73 -41.50
C THR A 150 -7.28 -30.83 -42.63
N ASN A 151 -7.24 -29.52 -42.43
CA ASN A 151 -6.53 -28.64 -43.34
C ASN A 151 -5.03 -28.66 -43.05
N SER A 152 -4.21 -28.59 -44.10
CA SER A 152 -2.78 -28.97 -44.14
C SER A 152 -1.81 -28.20 -43.22
N HIS A 153 -2.32 -27.30 -42.39
CA HIS A 153 -1.54 -26.51 -41.43
C HIS A 153 -2.16 -26.65 -40.05
N LEU A 154 -2.20 -27.90 -39.55
CA LEU A 154 -2.85 -28.19 -38.28
C LEU A 154 -2.27 -27.36 -37.13
N LEU A 155 -1.04 -26.80 -37.20
CA LEU A 155 -0.52 -25.66 -36.41
C LEU A 155 1.01 -25.53 -36.68
N PRO A 156 1.68 -24.39 -36.42
CA PRO A 156 3.14 -24.23 -36.53
C PRO A 156 3.87 -24.91 -35.34
N PHE A 157 3.55 -26.18 -35.10
CA PHE A 157 4.19 -26.99 -34.07
C PHE A 157 5.41 -27.72 -34.63
N THR A 158 6.48 -27.74 -33.86
CA THR A 158 7.57 -28.70 -34.02
C THR A 158 7.08 -30.10 -33.63
N GLY A 159 7.32 -31.09 -34.50
CA GLY A 159 7.06 -32.51 -34.19
C GLY A 159 5.68 -33.07 -34.57
N VAL A 160 4.87 -32.33 -35.33
CA VAL A 160 3.59 -32.87 -35.85
C VAL A 160 3.83 -33.62 -37.18
N PRO A 161 3.32 -34.86 -37.33
CA PRO A 161 3.45 -35.62 -38.58
C PRO A 161 2.79 -34.93 -39.79
N VAL A 162 3.35 -35.12 -40.99
CA VAL A 162 2.83 -34.55 -42.25
C VAL A 162 1.53 -35.23 -42.72
N ASP A 163 1.34 -36.52 -42.36
CA ASP A 163 0.11 -37.27 -42.64
C ASP A 163 -0.59 -37.63 -41.33
N LEU A 164 -1.75 -37.04 -41.13
CA LEU A 164 -2.51 -37.07 -39.88
C LEU A 164 -3.80 -37.88 -40.01
N ALA A 165 -4.15 -38.36 -41.20
CA ALA A 165 -5.34 -39.17 -41.41
C ALA A 165 -5.20 -40.54 -40.71
N GLY A 166 -6.24 -40.95 -39.98
CA GLY A 166 -6.32 -42.20 -39.20
C GLY A 166 -5.61 -42.18 -37.84
N ARG A 167 -4.84 -41.14 -37.53
CA ARG A 167 -4.11 -41.00 -36.26
C ARG A 167 -5.01 -40.53 -35.11
N ARG A 168 -4.55 -40.76 -33.88
CA ARG A 168 -5.14 -40.21 -32.65
C ARG A 168 -4.28 -39.07 -32.11
N LEU A 169 -4.85 -38.25 -31.23
CA LEU A 169 -4.13 -37.11 -30.65
C LEU A 169 -2.94 -37.54 -29.78
N ASP A 170 -3.02 -38.70 -29.13
CA ASP A 170 -1.94 -39.28 -28.31
C ASP A 170 -0.72 -39.77 -29.12
N ASP A 171 -0.83 -39.84 -30.46
CA ASP A 171 0.28 -40.19 -31.35
C ASP A 171 1.30 -39.03 -31.49
N PHE A 172 0.93 -37.79 -31.18
CA PHE A 172 1.79 -36.61 -31.38
C PHE A 172 1.70 -35.52 -30.29
N LEU A 173 0.68 -35.54 -29.43
CA LEU A 173 0.59 -34.71 -28.23
C LEU A 173 1.03 -35.47 -26.97
N ARG A 174 1.38 -34.74 -25.91
CA ARG A 174 1.56 -35.32 -24.57
C ARG A 174 0.29 -36.03 -24.13
N ALA A 175 0.43 -37.16 -23.45
CA ALA A 175 -0.69 -38.02 -23.05
C ALA A 175 -1.74 -37.30 -22.17
N GLU A 176 -1.31 -36.33 -21.37
CA GLU A 176 -2.21 -35.50 -20.54
C GLU A 176 -3.09 -34.59 -21.41
N ASP A 177 -2.48 -33.86 -22.34
CA ASP A 177 -3.15 -32.89 -23.20
C ASP A 177 -4.07 -33.60 -24.21
N ALA A 178 -3.59 -34.70 -24.80
CA ALA A 178 -4.39 -35.55 -25.68
C ALA A 178 -5.65 -36.09 -24.97
N ARG A 179 -5.50 -36.54 -23.71
CA ARG A 179 -6.62 -37.04 -22.91
C ARG A 179 -7.62 -35.93 -22.59
N ALA A 180 -7.15 -34.74 -22.23
CA ALA A 180 -8.02 -33.60 -21.95
C ALA A 180 -8.90 -33.23 -23.16
N ILE A 181 -8.33 -33.26 -24.37
CA ILE A 181 -9.06 -33.01 -25.61
C ILE A 181 -10.01 -34.17 -25.93
N ASP A 182 -9.53 -35.42 -25.91
CA ASP A 182 -10.33 -36.62 -26.22
C ASP A 182 -11.57 -36.74 -25.31
N GLU A 183 -11.44 -36.42 -24.02
CA GLU A 183 -12.56 -36.45 -23.07
C GLU A 183 -13.67 -35.46 -23.47
N ARG A 184 -13.30 -34.23 -23.86
CA ARG A 184 -14.25 -33.21 -24.31
C ARG A 184 -14.89 -33.57 -25.65
N LEU A 185 -14.11 -34.07 -26.61
CA LEU A 185 -14.66 -34.53 -27.89
C LEU A 185 -15.59 -35.73 -27.72
N GLY A 186 -15.25 -36.67 -26.82
CA GLY A 186 -16.10 -37.80 -26.46
C GLY A 186 -17.40 -37.40 -25.76
N GLU A 187 -17.38 -36.32 -24.97
CA GLU A 187 -18.59 -35.72 -24.39
C GLU A 187 -19.51 -35.15 -25.47
N VAL A 188 -18.96 -34.38 -26.43
CA VAL A 188 -19.73 -33.84 -27.57
C VAL A 188 -20.33 -34.96 -28.41
N LEU A 189 -19.57 -36.03 -28.67
CA LEU A 189 -20.04 -37.18 -29.45
C LEU A 189 -21.23 -37.89 -28.77
N ARG A 190 -21.16 -38.10 -27.45
CA ARG A 190 -22.21 -38.78 -26.67
C ARG A 190 -23.43 -37.90 -26.42
N SER A 191 -23.23 -36.67 -25.93
CA SER A 191 -24.30 -35.76 -25.51
C SER A 191 -24.97 -35.06 -26.70
N GLY A 192 -24.21 -34.73 -27.74
CA GLY A 192 -24.65 -33.86 -28.83
C GLY A 192 -24.61 -32.36 -28.50
N THR A 193 -24.24 -31.98 -27.27
CA THR A 193 -24.06 -30.58 -26.90
C THR A 193 -22.76 -30.05 -27.53
N PRO A 194 -22.79 -28.92 -28.26
CA PRO A 194 -21.58 -28.36 -28.84
C PRO A 194 -20.63 -27.83 -27.77
N LEU A 195 -19.33 -28.05 -27.97
CA LEU A 195 -18.26 -27.41 -27.22
C LEU A 195 -17.97 -26.06 -27.87
N ILE A 196 -17.94 -24.99 -27.08
CA ILE A 196 -17.70 -23.63 -27.55
C ILE A 196 -16.48 -23.07 -26.82
N ALA A 197 -15.47 -22.61 -27.57
CA ALA A 197 -14.31 -21.88 -27.08
C ALA A 197 -13.62 -22.51 -25.83
N PHE A 198 -13.38 -23.81 -25.87
CA PHE A 198 -12.65 -24.51 -24.83
C PHE A 198 -11.14 -24.33 -25.03
N ASN A 199 -10.48 -23.64 -24.09
CA ASN A 199 -9.04 -23.45 -24.14
C ASN A 199 -8.29 -24.65 -23.55
N VAL A 200 -7.25 -25.09 -24.24
CA VAL A 200 -6.38 -26.18 -23.79
C VAL A 200 -4.94 -25.91 -24.20
N VAL A 201 -4.00 -26.31 -23.34
CA VAL A 201 -2.59 -26.37 -23.70
C VAL A 201 -2.34 -27.63 -24.55
N ALA A 202 -1.68 -27.47 -25.69
CA ALA A 202 -1.24 -28.55 -26.54
C ALA A 202 0.29 -28.57 -26.61
N ARG A 203 0.90 -29.50 -25.85
CA ARG A 203 2.35 -29.79 -25.90
C ARG A 203 2.60 -31.00 -26.81
N THR A 204 3.56 -30.89 -27.72
CA THR A 204 3.96 -32.01 -28.58
C THR A 204 4.95 -32.93 -27.88
N LEU A 205 5.16 -34.12 -28.44
CA LEU A 205 6.18 -35.05 -27.93
C LEU A 205 7.61 -34.49 -28.09
N ASP A 206 7.85 -33.70 -29.15
CA ASP A 206 9.15 -33.11 -29.47
C ASP A 206 9.39 -31.76 -28.78
N ASP A 207 8.32 -31.06 -28.35
CA ASP A 207 8.39 -29.85 -27.55
C ASP A 207 7.54 -29.99 -26.27
N PRO A 208 8.03 -30.71 -25.26
CA PRO A 208 7.28 -30.97 -24.04
C PRO A 208 7.15 -29.75 -23.11
N ARG A 209 7.88 -28.65 -23.36
CA ARG A 209 7.86 -27.43 -22.53
C ARG A 209 7.25 -26.22 -23.25
N GLY A 210 7.33 -26.09 -24.57
CA GLY A 210 6.87 -24.94 -25.34
C GLY A 210 5.42 -25.02 -25.87
N GLY A 211 4.55 -25.74 -25.18
CA GLY A 211 3.15 -25.94 -25.57
C GLY A 211 2.40 -24.65 -25.93
N ARG A 212 1.42 -24.75 -26.84
CA ARG A 212 0.59 -23.63 -27.28
C ARG A 212 -0.81 -23.71 -26.68
N GLU A 213 -1.43 -22.56 -26.50
CA GLU A 213 -2.82 -22.46 -26.06
C GLU A 213 -3.76 -22.47 -27.28
N LEU A 214 -4.67 -23.44 -27.32
CA LEU A 214 -5.62 -23.60 -28.42
C LEU A 214 -7.04 -23.37 -27.91
N SER A 215 -7.83 -22.60 -28.64
CA SER A 215 -9.27 -22.50 -28.40
C SER A 215 -10.01 -23.45 -29.34
N LEU A 216 -10.67 -24.47 -28.79
CA LEU A 216 -11.39 -25.50 -29.55
C LEU A 216 -12.90 -25.32 -29.44
N SER A 217 -13.57 -25.35 -30.58
CA SER A 217 -15.02 -25.50 -30.69
C SER A 217 -15.34 -26.77 -31.45
N ALA A 218 -16.24 -27.59 -30.92
CA ALA A 218 -16.51 -28.91 -31.46
C ALA A 218 -18.02 -29.17 -31.57
N PHE A 219 -18.43 -29.76 -32.68
CA PHE A 219 -19.82 -30.09 -32.96
C PHE A 219 -19.97 -31.50 -33.49
N ARG A 220 -21.03 -32.18 -33.05
CA ARG A 220 -21.31 -33.56 -33.41
C ARG A 220 -21.78 -33.65 -34.86
N LEU A 221 -21.11 -34.45 -35.67
CA LEU A 221 -21.55 -34.80 -37.02
C LEU A 221 -22.59 -35.92 -36.92
N GLN A 222 -23.75 -35.68 -37.52
CA GLN A 222 -24.84 -36.64 -37.55
C GLN A 222 -25.06 -37.13 -38.99
N GLY A 223 -25.24 -38.43 -39.14
CA GLY A 223 -25.69 -39.01 -40.41
C GLY A 223 -27.19 -38.82 -40.63
N SER A 224 -27.67 -39.25 -41.78
CA SER A 224 -29.06 -39.10 -42.23
C SER A 224 -30.11 -39.69 -41.27
N GLU A 225 -29.74 -40.61 -40.38
CA GLU A 225 -30.63 -41.23 -39.37
C GLU A 225 -30.47 -40.62 -37.96
N GLY A 226 -29.81 -39.46 -37.82
CA GLY A 226 -29.48 -38.86 -36.52
C GLY A 226 -28.43 -39.63 -35.71
N ARG A 227 -27.81 -40.67 -36.31
CA ARG A 227 -26.71 -41.42 -35.70
C ARG A 227 -25.43 -40.59 -35.70
N PRO A 228 -24.67 -40.57 -34.59
CA PRO A 228 -23.39 -39.88 -34.52
C PRO A 228 -22.37 -40.53 -35.46
N MET A 229 -21.83 -39.75 -36.40
CA MET A 229 -20.77 -40.19 -37.32
C MET A 229 -19.38 -39.81 -36.79
N GLY A 230 -19.29 -38.76 -35.99
CA GLY A 230 -18.02 -38.20 -35.54
C GLY A 230 -18.18 -36.81 -34.94
N VAL A 231 -17.06 -36.10 -34.85
CA VAL A 231 -17.00 -34.73 -34.32
C VAL A 231 -16.18 -33.87 -35.27
N ALA A 232 -16.71 -32.72 -35.66
CA ALA A 232 -15.95 -31.71 -36.37
C ALA A 232 -15.51 -30.64 -35.36
N THR A 233 -14.25 -30.24 -35.46
CA THR A 233 -13.61 -29.29 -34.56
C THR A 233 -13.02 -28.14 -35.35
N VAL A 234 -13.25 -26.94 -34.85
CA VAL A 234 -12.60 -25.70 -35.26
C VAL A 234 -11.65 -25.32 -34.13
N PHE A 235 -10.40 -24.99 -34.45
CA PHE A 235 -9.46 -24.55 -33.43
C PHE A 235 -8.57 -23.41 -33.93
N THR A 236 -8.15 -22.55 -33.02
CA THR A 236 -7.27 -21.41 -33.29
C THR A 236 -6.18 -21.32 -32.25
N ASP A 237 -4.98 -20.95 -32.66
CA ASP A 237 -3.89 -20.59 -31.76
C ASP A 237 -4.26 -19.27 -31.06
N VAL A 238 -4.45 -19.34 -29.75
CA VAL A 238 -4.73 -18.19 -28.90
C VAL A 238 -3.59 -17.93 -27.93
N THR A 239 -2.40 -18.51 -28.17
CA THR A 239 -1.24 -18.38 -27.28
C THR A 239 -0.90 -16.92 -27.02
N ASP A 240 -0.74 -16.10 -28.06
CA ASP A 240 -0.43 -14.68 -27.92
C ASP A 240 -1.55 -13.91 -27.22
N HIS A 241 -2.80 -14.26 -27.48
CA HIS A 241 -3.96 -13.62 -26.86
C HIS A 241 -4.06 -13.95 -25.36
N VAL A 242 -3.84 -15.21 -24.98
CA VAL A 242 -3.86 -15.67 -23.59
C VAL A 242 -2.65 -15.17 -22.83
N ARG A 243 -1.46 -15.14 -23.44
CA ARG A 243 -0.27 -14.49 -22.88
C ARG A 243 -0.48 -13.00 -22.66
N ALA A 244 -1.02 -12.28 -23.65
CA ALA A 244 -1.29 -10.84 -23.52
C ALA A 244 -2.35 -10.54 -22.44
N SER A 245 -3.42 -11.34 -22.38
CA SER A 245 -4.45 -11.20 -21.35
C SER A 245 -3.90 -11.52 -19.96
N GLY A 246 -3.08 -12.57 -19.83
CA GLY A 246 -2.37 -12.90 -18.59
C GLY A 246 -1.38 -11.82 -18.16
N ARG A 247 -0.66 -11.20 -19.11
CA ARG A 247 0.23 -10.04 -18.86
C ARG A 247 -0.54 -8.85 -18.30
N LEU A 248 -1.68 -8.49 -18.91
CA LEU A 248 -2.52 -7.39 -18.44
C LEU A 248 -3.11 -7.66 -17.05
N GLU A 249 -3.61 -8.87 -16.81
CA GLU A 249 -4.13 -9.28 -15.52
C GLU A 249 -3.05 -9.21 -14.42
N LEU A 250 -1.84 -9.68 -14.73
CA LEU A 250 -0.73 -9.60 -13.79
C LEU A 250 -0.32 -8.16 -13.47
N LEU A 251 -0.26 -7.29 -14.49
CA LEU A 251 0.00 -5.86 -14.30
C LEU A 251 -1.08 -5.18 -13.46
N TYR A 252 -2.36 -5.55 -13.66
CA TYR A 252 -3.47 -5.06 -12.86
C TYR A 252 -3.31 -5.48 -11.39
N ARG A 253 -3.12 -6.77 -11.14
CA ARG A 253 -2.92 -7.31 -9.78
C ARG A 253 -1.68 -6.73 -9.09
N ALA A 254 -0.59 -6.52 -9.83
CA ALA A 254 0.60 -5.86 -9.30
C ALA A 254 0.29 -4.42 -8.90
N THR A 255 -0.42 -3.68 -9.74
CA THR A 255 -0.80 -2.29 -9.45
C THR A 255 -1.73 -2.21 -8.23
N GLU A 256 -2.69 -3.15 -8.11
CA GLU A 256 -3.60 -3.25 -6.97
C GLU A 256 -2.85 -3.54 -5.67
N ALA A 257 -1.96 -4.54 -5.67
CA ALA A 257 -1.12 -4.88 -4.53
C ALA A 257 -0.25 -3.69 -4.08
N MET A 258 0.30 -2.92 -5.02
CA MET A 258 1.12 -1.76 -4.73
C MET A 258 0.33 -0.54 -4.23
N SER A 259 -0.95 -0.41 -4.60
CA SER A 259 -1.78 0.76 -4.24
C SER A 259 -2.40 0.63 -2.85
N GLY A 260 -2.46 -0.57 -2.28
CA GLY A 260 -3.15 -0.82 -1.02
C GLY A 260 -2.41 -0.37 0.25
N SER A 261 -1.14 0.04 0.16
CA SER A 261 -0.35 0.44 1.33
C SER A 261 0.73 1.48 1.03
N LEU A 262 0.91 2.44 1.94
CA LEU A 262 2.05 3.37 1.96
C LEU A 262 3.23 2.83 2.78
N SER A 263 3.24 1.53 3.10
CA SER A 263 4.34 0.86 3.80
C SER A 263 5.28 0.20 2.82
N VAL A 264 6.56 0.62 2.82
CA VAL A 264 7.62 0.03 1.99
C VAL A 264 7.69 -1.48 2.17
N MET A 265 7.61 -1.98 3.42
CA MET A 265 7.67 -3.41 3.74
C MET A 265 6.50 -4.19 3.15
N ARG A 266 5.28 -3.67 3.35
CA ARG A 266 4.08 -4.36 2.87
C ARG A 266 4.05 -4.40 1.34
N THR A 267 4.43 -3.30 0.68
CA THR A 267 4.53 -3.25 -0.78
C THR A 267 5.48 -4.31 -1.34
N VAL A 268 6.66 -4.51 -0.73
CA VAL A 268 7.63 -5.51 -1.24
C VAL A 268 7.24 -6.94 -0.89
N GLU A 269 6.59 -7.17 0.25
CA GLU A 269 6.04 -8.47 0.63
C GLU A 269 4.91 -8.90 -0.32
N ASP A 270 3.95 -8.00 -0.57
CA ASP A 270 2.83 -8.24 -1.49
C ASP A 270 3.35 -8.48 -2.92
N LEU A 271 4.39 -7.74 -3.35
CA LEU A 271 5.03 -7.92 -4.65
C LEU A 271 5.72 -9.29 -4.77
N ALA A 272 6.51 -9.70 -3.77
CA ALA A 272 7.15 -11.02 -3.78
C ALA A 272 6.09 -12.14 -3.80
N GLY A 273 5.06 -12.01 -2.96
CA GLY A 273 3.94 -12.95 -2.85
C GLY A 273 3.11 -13.06 -4.13
N LEU A 274 3.02 -12.00 -4.93
CA LEU A 274 2.37 -12.00 -6.24
C LEU A 274 3.26 -12.64 -7.32
N LEU A 275 4.54 -12.27 -7.39
CA LEU A 275 5.44 -12.68 -8.45
C LEU A 275 5.83 -14.17 -8.35
N ALA A 276 6.01 -14.70 -7.14
CA ALA A 276 6.40 -16.10 -6.96
C ALA A 276 5.41 -17.11 -7.58
N PRO A 277 4.08 -17.06 -7.34
CA PRO A 277 3.16 -18.02 -7.98
C PRO A 277 2.88 -17.69 -9.45
N ALA A 278 2.80 -16.40 -9.80
CA ALA A 278 2.37 -15.97 -11.13
C ALA A 278 3.48 -16.07 -12.19
N PHE A 279 4.74 -15.89 -11.78
CA PHE A 279 5.84 -15.61 -12.70
C PHE A 279 7.00 -16.61 -12.56
N GLY A 280 7.42 -16.86 -11.32
CA GLY A 280 8.50 -17.78 -10.97
C GLY A 280 8.00 -19.03 -10.24
N ASP A 281 8.92 -19.64 -9.50
CA ASP A 281 8.63 -20.57 -8.40
C ASP A 281 9.20 -20.02 -7.08
N CYS A 282 10.15 -19.09 -7.18
CA CYS A 282 10.66 -18.28 -6.08
C CYS A 282 10.89 -16.83 -6.56
N ALA A 283 10.58 -15.86 -5.69
CA ALA A 283 10.80 -14.44 -5.92
C ALA A 283 11.45 -13.80 -4.69
N ALA A 284 12.29 -12.79 -4.90
CA ALA A 284 12.86 -11.98 -3.83
C ALA A 284 12.92 -10.50 -4.22
N VAL A 285 12.83 -9.63 -3.21
CA VAL A 285 12.98 -8.18 -3.38
C VAL A 285 14.11 -7.71 -2.47
N ASP A 286 15.15 -7.14 -3.07
CA ASP A 286 16.23 -6.50 -2.34
C ASP A 286 16.10 -4.98 -2.48
N LEU A 287 16.12 -4.24 -1.36
CA LEU A 287 16.03 -2.77 -1.33
C LEU A 287 17.28 -2.14 -0.74
N ALA A 288 17.63 -0.93 -1.19
CA ALA A 288 18.70 -0.16 -0.57
C ALA A 288 18.34 0.19 0.89
N GLU A 289 19.28 0.02 1.82
CA GLU A 289 19.07 0.24 3.26
C GLU A 289 18.47 1.62 3.57
N THR A 290 18.91 2.67 2.85
CA THR A 290 18.44 4.05 3.03
C THR A 290 16.93 4.19 2.83
N VAL A 291 16.33 3.39 1.95
CA VAL A 291 14.89 3.43 1.61
C VAL A 291 14.04 3.12 2.83
N LEU A 292 14.49 2.21 3.70
CA LEU A 292 13.79 1.80 4.91
C LEU A 292 13.60 2.96 5.89
N THR A 293 14.51 3.94 5.87
CA THR A 293 14.45 5.13 6.71
C THR A 293 13.87 6.36 6.02
N GLY A 294 13.34 6.21 4.79
CA GLY A 294 12.88 7.33 3.96
C GLY A 294 14.01 8.06 3.22
N GLY A 295 15.26 7.64 3.40
CA GLY A 295 16.43 8.21 2.74
C GLY A 295 16.44 7.89 1.24
N GLU A 296 16.90 8.85 0.44
CA GLU A 296 17.11 8.61 -0.99
C GLU A 296 18.46 7.92 -1.18
N PRO A 297 18.51 6.79 -1.91
CA PRO A 297 19.76 6.18 -2.31
C PRO A 297 20.62 7.19 -3.08
N PRO A 298 21.96 7.21 -2.90
CA PRO A 298 22.82 8.13 -3.61
C PRO A 298 22.66 7.96 -5.14
N ALA A 299 22.29 9.05 -5.81
CA ALA A 299 22.20 9.10 -7.28
C ALA A 299 23.58 9.10 -7.95
N ASP A 300 24.60 9.52 -7.20
CA ASP A 300 25.98 9.57 -7.65
C ASP A 300 26.56 8.16 -7.58
N GLY A 301 26.75 7.53 -8.74
CA GLY A 301 27.31 6.18 -8.94
C GLY A 301 28.78 6.01 -8.52
N ARG A 302 29.19 6.63 -7.41
CA ARG A 302 30.49 6.49 -6.74
C ARG A 302 30.42 5.59 -5.50
N HIS A 303 29.22 5.25 -5.04
CA HIS A 303 29.02 4.47 -3.82
C HIS A 303 28.41 3.11 -4.14
N THR A 304 29.04 2.08 -3.60
CA THR A 304 28.50 0.73 -3.54
C THR A 304 27.16 0.74 -2.81
N LEU A 305 26.11 0.21 -3.44
CA LEU A 305 24.78 0.14 -2.83
C LEU A 305 24.67 -1.13 -1.98
N VAL A 306 24.41 -0.95 -0.68
CA VAL A 306 24.06 -2.04 0.22
C VAL A 306 22.57 -2.32 0.09
N LEU A 307 22.25 -3.47 -0.51
CA LEU A 307 20.90 -3.96 -0.70
C LEU A 307 20.57 -4.97 0.40
N LEU A 308 19.46 -4.79 1.08
CA LEU A 308 18.92 -5.71 2.07
C LEU A 308 17.77 -6.49 1.45
N ARG A 309 17.79 -7.81 1.60
CA ARG A 309 16.68 -8.67 1.18
C ARG A 309 15.47 -8.45 2.08
N MET A 310 14.45 -7.79 1.57
CA MET A 310 13.29 -7.38 2.38
C MET A 310 12.16 -8.40 2.30
N ALA A 311 11.96 -9.03 1.16
CA ALA A 311 10.90 -10.01 0.97
C ALA A 311 11.38 -11.21 0.15
N VAL A 312 10.82 -12.38 0.46
CA VAL A 312 11.02 -13.63 -0.26
C VAL A 312 9.70 -14.40 -0.26
N ALA A 313 9.34 -15.00 -1.40
CA ALA A 313 8.19 -15.89 -1.51
C ALA A 313 8.49 -17.06 -2.46
N GLY A 314 7.83 -18.20 -2.27
CA GLY A 314 7.93 -19.38 -3.16
C GLY A 314 8.22 -20.70 -2.47
N ALA A 315 8.04 -21.81 -3.19
CA ALA A 315 8.15 -23.17 -2.63
C ALA A 315 9.59 -23.55 -2.22
N ASP A 316 10.58 -23.07 -2.98
CA ASP A 316 12.01 -23.34 -2.75
C ASP A 316 12.74 -22.15 -2.08
N SER A 317 11.98 -21.25 -1.45
CA SER A 317 12.50 -20.02 -0.83
C SER A 317 13.35 -20.25 0.43
N GLY A 318 13.37 -21.45 1.00
CA GLY A 318 14.06 -21.76 2.26
C GLY A 318 15.58 -21.56 2.24
N ALA A 319 16.19 -21.46 1.04
CA ALA A 319 17.59 -21.11 0.86
C ALA A 319 17.88 -19.60 1.01
N LEU A 320 16.85 -18.75 0.90
CA LEU A 320 16.95 -17.30 0.98
C LEU A 320 16.46 -16.81 2.35
N ARG A 321 17.17 -15.85 2.95
CA ARG A 321 16.80 -15.26 4.24
C ARG A 321 16.53 -13.77 4.09
N THR A 322 15.45 -13.29 4.68
CA THR A 322 15.22 -11.84 4.83
C THR A 322 16.28 -11.23 5.75
N GLY A 323 16.61 -9.96 5.55
CA GLY A 323 17.66 -9.24 6.29
C GLY A 323 19.09 -9.54 5.83
N THR A 324 19.32 -10.38 4.81
CA THR A 324 20.66 -10.58 4.25
C THR A 324 21.10 -9.35 3.46
N ALA A 325 22.29 -8.85 3.74
CA ALA A 325 22.91 -7.76 2.99
C ALA A 325 23.67 -8.28 1.76
N HIS A 326 23.49 -7.59 0.64
CA HIS A 326 24.12 -7.81 -0.65
C HIS A 326 24.74 -6.51 -1.11
N VAL A 327 25.85 -6.61 -1.82
CA VAL A 327 26.64 -5.48 -2.27
C VAL A 327 26.49 -5.41 -3.79
N ALA A 328 25.90 -4.34 -4.32
CA ALA A 328 25.72 -4.15 -5.75
C ALA A 328 26.59 -3.00 -6.28
N ASP A 329 27.45 -3.31 -7.27
CA ASP A 329 28.18 -2.31 -8.05
C ASP A 329 27.27 -1.74 -9.15
N VAL A 330 27.12 -0.41 -9.22
CA VAL A 330 26.34 0.28 -10.26
C VAL A 330 27.31 0.79 -11.33
N PRO A 331 27.31 0.28 -12.59
CA PRO A 331 28.18 0.80 -13.63
C PRO A 331 27.69 2.15 -14.19
N THR A 332 28.63 3.03 -14.49
CA THR A 332 28.43 4.41 -14.96
C THR A 332 27.98 4.54 -16.42
N ARG A 333 27.27 5.63 -16.72
CA ARG A 333 27.18 6.29 -18.04
C ARG A 333 28.61 6.58 -18.60
N PRO A 334 28.88 6.51 -19.91
CA PRO A 334 30.24 6.74 -20.43
C PRO A 334 30.69 8.19 -20.17
N ALA A 335 31.83 8.35 -19.50
CA ALA A 335 32.53 9.63 -19.44
C ALA A 335 33.06 10.00 -20.83
N PRO A 336 33.04 11.28 -21.23
CA PRO A 336 33.69 11.72 -22.47
C PRO A 336 35.22 11.66 -22.29
N ASP A 337 35.90 11.03 -23.25
CA ASP A 337 37.33 11.06 -23.55
C ASP A 337 38.30 11.08 -22.34
N VAL A 338 38.70 9.90 -21.87
CA VAL A 338 39.88 9.74 -21.02
C VAL A 338 41.12 9.59 -21.92
N ASP A 339 42.07 10.50 -21.71
CA ASP A 339 43.40 10.58 -22.32
C ASP A 339 44.18 9.24 -22.17
N PRO A 340 44.71 8.66 -23.26
CA PRO A 340 45.34 7.33 -23.25
C PRO A 340 46.73 7.25 -22.59
N SER A 341 47.06 8.14 -21.65
CA SER A 341 48.43 8.30 -21.12
C SER A 341 48.62 8.16 -19.60
N ALA A 342 47.61 7.70 -18.84
CA ALA A 342 47.78 7.42 -17.40
C ALA A 342 48.09 5.92 -17.14
N PRO A 343 49.13 5.56 -16.37
CA PRO A 343 49.44 4.17 -16.05
C PRO A 343 48.51 3.61 -14.95
N ASP A 344 47.95 2.43 -15.24
CA ASP A 344 47.11 1.61 -14.36
C ASP A 344 47.78 1.31 -13.01
N THR A 345 47.22 1.88 -11.93
CA THR A 345 47.44 1.38 -10.57
C THR A 345 46.29 0.48 -10.14
N LEU A 346 46.54 -0.83 -10.23
CA LEU A 346 46.12 -1.91 -9.34
C LEU A 346 44.77 -1.73 -8.60
N ALA A 347 43.70 -2.28 -9.18
CA ALA A 347 42.59 -2.87 -8.44
C ALA A 347 42.52 -4.37 -8.84
N GLN A 348 43.24 -5.21 -8.10
CA GLN A 348 43.07 -6.66 -8.16
C GLN A 348 41.95 -7.05 -7.19
N GLY A 349 40.89 -7.64 -7.73
CA GLY A 349 39.85 -8.30 -6.95
C GLY A 349 38.44 -7.82 -7.27
N THR A 350 37.92 -8.13 -8.45
CA THR A 350 36.48 -8.06 -8.71
C THR A 350 36.06 -9.24 -9.59
N SER A 351 35.24 -10.11 -8.98
CA SER A 351 34.27 -10.95 -9.65
C SER A 351 33.45 -10.11 -10.65
N ALA A 352 32.96 -10.75 -11.70
CA ALA A 352 32.19 -10.10 -12.76
C ALA A 352 31.04 -9.24 -12.18
N PRO A 353 30.74 -8.06 -12.75
CA PRO A 353 29.74 -7.15 -12.22
C PRO A 353 28.36 -7.82 -12.10
N ASP A 354 27.78 -7.72 -10.91
CA ASP A 354 26.66 -8.52 -10.40
C ASP A 354 25.27 -8.09 -10.89
N VAL A 355 25.21 -7.39 -12.04
CA VAL A 355 24.09 -6.96 -12.90
C VAL A 355 24.66 -5.75 -13.68
N PRO A 356 24.65 -5.72 -15.02
CA PRO A 356 24.98 -4.50 -15.73
C PRO A 356 23.82 -3.52 -15.52
N ALA A 357 23.92 -2.66 -14.51
CA ALA A 357 23.07 -1.46 -14.39
C ALA A 357 23.43 -0.41 -15.46
N ARG A 358 23.72 -0.86 -16.70
CA ARG A 358 23.70 0.03 -17.86
C ARG A 358 22.23 0.29 -18.16
N ASP A 359 21.80 1.53 -17.92
CA ASP A 359 20.51 2.08 -18.34
C ASP A 359 19.24 1.46 -17.72
N GLY A 360 19.33 0.84 -16.55
CA GLY A 360 18.13 0.30 -15.87
C GLY A 360 17.54 -0.96 -16.52
N GLN A 361 18.34 -1.68 -17.30
CA GLN A 361 17.94 -2.95 -17.92
C GLN A 361 18.04 -4.12 -16.94
N GLY A 362 17.11 -5.04 -17.07
CA GLY A 362 17.11 -6.32 -16.40
C GLY A 362 18.07 -7.32 -17.05
N VAL A 363 18.23 -8.46 -16.40
CA VAL A 363 19.12 -9.53 -16.83
C VAL A 363 18.36 -10.84 -16.78
N LEU A 364 18.43 -11.60 -17.87
CA LEU A 364 17.97 -12.98 -17.94
C LEU A 364 19.17 -13.93 -17.98
N ILE A 365 19.13 -14.98 -17.14
CA ILE A 365 20.19 -15.98 -17.05
C ILE A 365 19.57 -17.36 -17.22
N ARG A 366 20.12 -18.12 -18.16
CA ARG A 366 19.80 -19.53 -18.39
C ARG A 366 20.88 -20.39 -17.72
N LEU A 367 20.47 -21.16 -16.72
CA LEU A 367 21.35 -22.05 -15.96
C LEU A 367 21.28 -23.42 -16.63
N ASP A 368 21.89 -23.55 -17.81
CA ASP A 368 21.94 -24.82 -18.52
C ASP A 368 22.89 -25.78 -17.80
N GLN A 369 22.50 -27.05 -17.63
CA GLN A 369 23.37 -28.06 -17.01
C GLN A 369 24.49 -28.54 -17.96
N ASP A 370 24.40 -28.26 -19.27
CA ASP A 370 25.27 -28.82 -20.31
C ASP A 370 25.90 -27.80 -21.28
N ALA A 371 25.76 -26.48 -21.06
CA ALA A 371 26.40 -25.48 -21.94
C ALA A 371 27.90 -25.33 -21.60
N PRO A 372 28.83 -25.44 -22.57
CA PRO A 372 30.23 -25.16 -22.32
C PRO A 372 30.38 -23.68 -21.95
N THR A 373 30.98 -23.43 -20.79
CA THR A 373 31.37 -22.11 -20.28
C THR A 373 32.32 -21.43 -21.27
N THR A 374 31.78 -20.80 -22.31
CA THR A 374 32.57 -20.00 -23.24
C THR A 374 32.73 -18.58 -22.72
N ALA A 375 33.94 -18.29 -22.25
CA ALA A 375 34.69 -17.03 -22.37
C ALA A 375 34.11 -15.70 -21.81
N SER A 376 33.04 -15.68 -21.02
CA SER A 376 32.71 -14.49 -20.20
C SER A 376 31.94 -14.84 -18.91
N GLY A 377 32.68 -15.00 -17.80
CA GLY A 377 32.16 -14.90 -16.42
C GLY A 377 31.38 -16.11 -15.90
N ALA A 378 31.63 -16.48 -14.65
CA ALA A 378 30.72 -17.33 -13.89
C ALA A 378 29.35 -16.60 -13.73
N PRO A 379 28.22 -17.33 -13.65
CA PRO A 379 26.94 -16.70 -13.35
C PRO A 379 27.02 -15.95 -12.01
N PRO A 380 26.36 -14.78 -11.89
CA PRO A 380 26.35 -14.01 -10.66
C PRO A 380 25.79 -14.82 -9.48
N ASP A 381 26.29 -14.56 -8.27
CA ASP A 381 26.07 -15.40 -7.09
C ASP A 381 24.57 -15.56 -6.75
N TRP A 382 23.77 -14.54 -7.04
CA TRP A 382 22.33 -14.58 -6.81
C TRP A 382 21.59 -15.53 -7.77
N ALA A 383 22.08 -15.74 -8.99
CA ALA A 383 21.41 -16.59 -9.98
C ALA A 383 21.40 -18.06 -9.55
N GLY A 384 22.49 -18.53 -8.93
CA GLY A 384 22.61 -19.87 -8.36
C GLY A 384 22.11 -20.03 -6.92
N ALA A 385 21.53 -18.99 -6.31
CA ALA A 385 21.17 -19.00 -4.89
C ALA A 385 20.00 -19.94 -4.54
N VAL A 386 19.16 -20.29 -5.51
CA VAL A 386 18.02 -21.22 -5.34
C VAL A 386 18.39 -22.59 -5.91
N PRO A 387 18.45 -23.66 -5.09
CA PRO A 387 18.75 -25.01 -5.57
C PRO A 387 17.75 -25.49 -6.63
N GLY A 388 18.25 -26.07 -7.72
CA GLY A 388 17.40 -26.60 -8.79
C GLY A 388 16.83 -25.56 -9.76
N ALA A 389 17.24 -24.30 -9.65
CA ALA A 389 16.91 -23.27 -10.64
C ALA A 389 17.58 -23.57 -11.99
N HIS A 390 16.81 -23.53 -13.06
CA HIS A 390 17.30 -23.68 -14.45
C HIS A 390 17.25 -22.35 -15.23
N SER A 391 16.56 -21.35 -14.71
CA SER A 391 16.56 -19.99 -15.25
C SER A 391 16.27 -18.99 -14.13
N ALA A 392 16.92 -17.84 -14.18
CA ALA A 392 16.76 -16.77 -13.23
C ALA A 392 16.77 -15.41 -13.94
N MET A 393 16.12 -14.41 -13.36
CA MET A 393 16.14 -13.06 -13.90
C MET A 393 16.10 -12.01 -12.80
N ALA A 394 16.63 -10.84 -13.11
CA ALA A 394 16.67 -9.69 -12.24
C ALA A 394 16.19 -8.45 -12.98
N ALA A 395 15.39 -7.61 -12.33
CA ALA A 395 15.03 -6.28 -12.84
C ALA A 395 15.29 -5.21 -11.79
N PRO A 396 15.89 -4.06 -12.14
CA PRO A 396 16.14 -3.00 -11.18
C PRO A 396 14.85 -2.26 -10.82
N LEU A 397 14.69 -1.93 -9.55
CA LEU A 397 13.67 -1.00 -9.09
C LEU A 397 14.19 0.43 -9.30
N TYR A 398 14.08 0.91 -10.53
CA TYR A 398 14.61 2.20 -10.95
C TYR A 398 13.47 3.19 -11.22
N ALA A 399 13.48 4.34 -10.56
CA ALA A 399 12.54 5.42 -10.85
C ALA A 399 13.18 6.78 -10.66
N ARG A 400 12.82 7.73 -11.53
CA ARG A 400 13.24 9.15 -11.43
C ARG A 400 14.77 9.37 -11.34
N GLY A 401 15.56 8.49 -11.94
CA GLY A 401 17.02 8.61 -11.92
C GLY A 401 17.71 7.84 -10.79
N THR A 402 16.96 7.18 -9.91
CA THR A 402 17.47 6.56 -8.68
C THR A 402 17.13 5.05 -8.64
N MET A 403 18.11 4.22 -8.28
CA MET A 403 17.92 2.79 -8.05
C MET A 403 17.54 2.53 -6.59
N PHE A 404 16.31 2.09 -6.34
CA PHE A 404 15.79 1.79 -5.02
C PHE A 404 16.08 0.34 -4.57
N GLY A 405 16.38 -0.54 -5.52
CA GLY A 405 16.57 -1.96 -5.26
C GLY A 405 16.52 -2.81 -6.52
N ARG A 406 16.20 -4.09 -6.37
CA ARG A 406 16.00 -5.04 -7.47
C ARG A 406 14.96 -6.10 -7.13
N LEU A 407 14.28 -6.59 -8.16
CA LEU A 407 13.44 -7.79 -8.14
C LEU A 407 14.24 -8.96 -8.69
N LEU A 408 14.13 -10.11 -8.04
CA LEU A 408 14.79 -11.34 -8.42
C LEU A 408 13.76 -12.46 -8.55
N LEU A 409 13.87 -13.26 -9.60
CA LEU A 409 12.96 -14.36 -9.90
C LEU A 409 13.73 -15.58 -10.36
N TRP A 410 13.27 -16.76 -9.93
CA TRP A 410 13.80 -18.06 -10.30
C TRP A 410 12.67 -18.99 -10.71
N ARG A 411 12.90 -19.78 -11.76
CA ARG A 411 12.05 -20.94 -12.11
C ARG A 411 12.78 -22.24 -11.77
N THR A 412 12.08 -23.12 -11.06
CA THR A 412 12.53 -24.44 -10.62
C THR A 412 11.60 -25.53 -11.19
N GLY A 413 12.11 -26.75 -11.38
CA GLY A 413 11.27 -27.88 -11.80
C GLY A 413 10.88 -27.91 -13.28
N SER A 414 9.58 -28.00 -13.60
CA SER A 414 9.07 -28.36 -14.94
C SER A 414 8.50 -27.20 -15.76
N ARG A 415 8.43 -25.98 -15.21
CA ARG A 415 7.97 -24.80 -15.96
C ARG A 415 8.91 -24.51 -17.14
N PRO A 416 8.41 -23.90 -18.23
CA PRO A 416 9.28 -23.41 -19.30
C PRO A 416 10.26 -22.40 -18.72
N ALA A 417 11.50 -22.44 -19.18
CA ALA A 417 12.51 -21.51 -18.70
C ALA A 417 12.22 -20.08 -19.19
N LEU A 418 12.58 -19.10 -18.37
CA LEU A 418 12.31 -17.67 -18.59
C LEU A 418 12.85 -17.18 -19.93
N ASP A 419 12.09 -16.36 -20.64
CA ASP A 419 12.44 -15.75 -21.93
C ASP A 419 12.50 -14.21 -21.88
N GLU A 420 12.76 -13.56 -23.02
CA GLU A 420 12.86 -12.09 -23.10
C GLU A 420 11.51 -11.40 -22.91
N ASP A 421 10.40 -12.01 -23.35
CA ASP A 421 9.04 -11.47 -23.12
C ASP A 421 8.72 -11.46 -21.61
N ASP A 422 9.18 -12.50 -20.89
CA ASP A 422 9.14 -12.56 -19.44
C ASP A 422 9.95 -11.40 -18.83
N LEU A 423 11.18 -11.15 -19.30
CA LEU A 423 12.02 -10.06 -18.80
C LEU A 423 11.37 -8.69 -19.00
N ASP A 424 10.84 -8.40 -20.18
CA ASP A 424 10.13 -7.16 -20.51
C ASP A 424 8.95 -6.90 -19.55
N LEU A 425 8.21 -7.95 -19.19
CA LEU A 425 7.10 -7.86 -18.25
C LEU A 425 7.59 -7.59 -16.83
N LEU A 426 8.66 -8.24 -16.38
CA LEU A 426 9.22 -7.95 -15.07
C LEU A 426 9.78 -6.53 -15.00
N GLU A 427 10.44 -6.04 -16.03
CA GLU A 427 10.91 -4.65 -16.08
C GLU A 427 9.74 -3.66 -15.97
N GLU A 428 8.63 -3.93 -16.66
CA GLU A 428 7.43 -3.11 -16.55
C GLU A 428 6.86 -3.12 -15.13
N ILE A 429 6.81 -4.29 -14.48
CA ILE A 429 6.39 -4.42 -13.08
C ILE A 429 7.38 -3.67 -12.18
N ALA A 430 8.69 -3.87 -12.36
CA ALA A 430 9.75 -3.26 -11.57
C ALA A 430 9.72 -1.74 -11.63
N ASN A 431 9.49 -1.16 -12.81
CA ASN A 431 9.35 0.29 -12.99
C ASN A 431 8.14 0.85 -12.24
N ARG A 432 6.98 0.15 -12.28
CA ARG A 432 5.78 0.56 -11.52
C ARG A 432 6.00 0.38 -10.01
N SER A 433 6.66 -0.70 -9.60
CA SER A 433 7.04 -0.97 -8.21
C SER A 433 8.03 0.05 -7.66
N ALA A 434 8.97 0.50 -8.48
CA ALA A 434 9.93 1.53 -8.08
C ALA A 434 9.22 2.85 -7.74
N LEU A 435 8.16 3.22 -8.47
CA LEU A 435 7.33 4.39 -8.15
C LEU A 435 6.54 4.20 -6.84
N ALA A 436 5.95 3.02 -6.63
CA ALA A 436 5.23 2.72 -5.38
C ALA A 436 6.19 2.75 -4.17
N VAL A 437 7.38 2.18 -4.30
CA VAL A 437 8.44 2.21 -3.28
C VAL A 437 8.93 3.64 -3.04
N ASP A 438 9.14 4.46 -4.08
CA ASP A 438 9.52 5.88 -3.91
C ASP A 438 8.41 6.65 -3.19
N ASN A 439 7.14 6.43 -3.53
CA ASN A 439 6.02 7.09 -2.85
C ASN A 439 5.94 6.69 -1.37
N ALA A 440 6.01 5.40 -1.05
CA ALA A 440 6.03 4.91 0.33
C ALA A 440 7.24 5.43 1.12
N ARG A 441 8.42 5.50 0.48
CA ARG A 441 9.64 6.09 1.05
C ARG A 441 9.48 7.58 1.34
N ARG A 442 8.93 8.36 0.40
CA ARG A 442 8.69 9.81 0.59
C ARG A 442 7.73 10.05 1.74
N PHE A 443 6.63 9.30 1.79
CA PHE A 443 5.68 9.33 2.90
C PHE A 443 6.38 9.01 4.24
N THR A 444 7.22 7.97 4.27
CA THR A 444 8.02 7.62 5.45
C THR A 444 8.97 8.76 5.87
N LYS A 445 9.63 9.42 4.91
CA LYS A 445 10.53 10.57 5.16
C LYS A 445 9.77 11.76 5.72
N GLU A 446 8.65 12.11 5.12
CA GLU A 446 7.81 13.22 5.53
C GLU A 446 7.28 12.99 6.95
N ARG A 447 6.67 11.82 7.22
CA ARG A 447 6.21 11.43 8.56
C ARG A 447 7.34 11.47 9.60
N ARG A 448 8.52 10.95 9.27
CA ARG A 448 9.68 10.96 10.18
C ARG A 448 10.19 12.37 10.45
N THR A 449 10.19 13.25 9.44
CA THR A 449 10.61 14.65 9.58
C THR A 449 9.65 15.41 10.49
N ALA A 450 8.35 15.22 10.27
CA ALA A 450 7.29 15.86 11.05
C ALA A 450 7.30 15.41 12.52
N LEU A 451 7.39 14.10 12.78
CA LEU A 451 7.59 13.53 14.12
C LEU A 451 8.89 14.00 14.78
N GLY A 452 9.96 14.14 14.00
CA GLY A 452 11.26 14.64 14.48
C GLY A 452 11.16 16.10 14.94
N LEU A 453 10.48 16.95 14.17
CA LEU A 453 10.22 18.34 14.53
C LEU A 453 9.39 18.41 15.82
N GLN A 454 8.27 17.69 15.89
CA GLN A 454 7.41 17.70 17.08
C GLN A 454 8.13 17.20 18.34
N ARG A 455 8.93 16.12 18.24
CA ARG A 455 9.76 15.64 19.36
C ARG A 455 10.78 16.68 19.83
N SER A 456 11.31 17.51 18.92
CA SER A 456 12.18 18.63 19.29
C SER A 456 11.42 19.78 19.99
N LEU A 457 10.12 19.87 19.75
CA LEU A 457 9.18 20.81 20.38
C LEU A 457 8.56 20.29 21.68
N LEU A 458 8.95 19.12 22.19
CA LEU A 458 8.50 18.63 23.51
C LEU A 458 9.66 18.68 24.52
N PRO A 459 9.37 18.85 25.82
CA PRO A 459 10.41 18.82 26.86
C PRO A 459 11.01 17.41 27.01
N PRO A 460 12.12 17.26 27.76
CA PRO A 460 12.61 15.95 28.15
C PRO A 460 11.52 15.11 28.81
N ALA A 461 11.43 13.84 28.42
CA ALA A 461 10.39 12.92 28.87
C ALA A 461 10.45 12.59 30.38
N THR A 462 11.54 12.95 31.07
CA THR A 462 11.70 12.80 32.52
C THR A 462 12.48 13.98 33.06
N SER A 463 12.09 14.50 34.22
CA SER A 463 12.83 15.56 34.93
C SER A 463 12.82 15.28 36.43
N GLU A 464 13.97 15.50 37.08
CA GLU A 464 14.08 15.46 38.53
C GLU A 464 14.32 16.88 39.06
N ARG A 465 13.37 17.38 39.85
CA ARG A 465 13.42 18.71 40.47
C ARG A 465 13.32 18.57 42.00
N PRO A 466 13.74 19.59 42.77
CA PRO A 466 13.55 19.60 44.22
C PRO A 466 12.08 19.43 44.63
N ALA A 467 11.15 20.01 43.88
CA ALA A 467 9.71 19.89 44.13
C ALA A 467 9.08 18.60 43.64
N MET A 468 9.65 17.94 42.62
CA MET A 468 8.94 16.86 41.94
C MET A 468 9.85 15.97 41.08
N GLU A 469 9.55 14.67 41.06
CA GLU A 469 9.98 13.76 39.98
C GLU A 469 8.88 13.74 38.91
N THR A 470 9.21 13.91 37.63
CA THR A 470 8.21 13.89 36.56
C THR A 470 8.56 12.92 35.43
N ALA A 471 7.54 12.35 34.80
CA ALA A 471 7.66 11.53 33.61
C ALA A 471 6.50 11.82 32.64
N GLY A 472 6.82 12.31 31.45
CA GLY A 472 5.86 12.62 30.39
C GLY A 472 5.94 11.65 29.22
N ALA A 473 4.80 11.36 28.59
CA ALA A 473 4.66 10.60 27.35
C ALA A 473 3.75 11.35 26.39
N TYR A 474 4.08 11.24 25.11
CA TYR A 474 3.26 11.69 23.99
C TYR A 474 3.23 10.56 22.96
N LEU A 475 2.03 10.19 22.51
CA LEU A 475 1.79 9.24 21.44
C LEU A 475 0.91 9.91 20.39
N PRO A 476 1.39 10.04 19.15
CA PRO A 476 0.60 10.62 18.08
C PRO A 476 -0.53 9.66 17.68
N ALA A 477 -1.66 10.22 17.24
CA ALA A 477 -2.74 9.49 16.59
C ALA A 477 -2.24 8.71 15.35
N ASP A 478 -2.98 7.67 14.95
CA ASP A 478 -2.67 6.86 13.77
C ASP A 478 -3.07 7.53 12.44
N SER A 479 -3.33 8.85 12.44
CA SER A 479 -3.75 9.64 11.29
C SER A 479 -2.62 9.84 10.25
N ASP A 480 -3.02 10.09 8.99
CA ASP A 480 -2.09 10.22 7.86
C ASP A 480 -1.07 11.35 8.02
N SER A 481 -1.33 12.36 8.87
CA SER A 481 -0.41 13.45 9.15
C SER A 481 0.70 13.10 10.15
N GLY A 482 0.45 12.16 11.07
CA GLY A 482 1.44 11.70 12.05
C GLY A 482 1.98 12.78 13.00
N VAL A 483 1.28 13.90 13.15
CA VAL A 483 1.58 15.00 14.09
C VAL A 483 0.26 15.55 14.58
N GLY A 484 0.17 15.91 15.86
CA GLY A 484 -1.02 16.58 16.38
C GLY A 484 -0.73 17.71 17.36
N GLY A 485 -1.78 18.08 18.09
CA GLY A 485 -1.91 19.32 18.85
C GLY A 485 -1.46 19.23 20.30
N ASP A 486 -1.38 18.02 20.87
CA ASP A 486 -1.07 17.88 22.28
C ASP A 486 0.35 18.31 22.65
N TRP A 487 0.49 18.85 23.86
CA TRP A 487 1.78 19.02 24.50
C TRP A 487 1.71 18.91 26.02
N PHE A 488 2.88 18.75 26.61
CA PHE A 488 3.08 18.94 28.03
C PHE A 488 4.35 19.75 28.30
N ASP A 489 4.44 20.37 29.47
CA ASP A 489 5.67 21.01 29.94
C ASP A 489 5.85 20.92 31.46
N VAL A 490 7.11 21.02 31.89
CA VAL A 490 7.50 21.06 33.31
C VAL A 490 8.46 22.23 33.48
N ILE A 491 7.96 23.32 34.05
CA ILE A 491 8.63 24.62 34.09
C ILE A 491 9.07 24.92 35.52
N PRO A 492 10.39 25.09 35.79
CA PRO A 492 10.86 25.49 37.11
C PRO A 492 10.50 26.95 37.39
N LEU A 493 9.78 27.19 38.47
CA LEU A 493 9.41 28.52 38.92
C LEU A 493 10.34 29.00 40.05
N SER A 494 10.10 30.23 40.51
CA SER A 494 10.77 30.77 41.69
C SER A 494 10.45 29.96 42.95
N SER A 495 11.30 30.06 43.97
CA SER A 495 11.05 29.45 45.30
C SER A 495 11.03 27.92 45.29
N ALA A 496 11.79 27.29 44.39
CA ALA A 496 11.79 25.84 44.16
C ALA A 496 10.45 25.26 43.67
N ARG A 497 9.46 26.10 43.34
CA ARG A 497 8.16 25.66 42.83
C ARG A 497 8.29 25.13 41.40
N VAL A 498 7.29 24.38 40.96
CA VAL A 498 7.24 23.83 39.60
C VAL A 498 5.86 24.02 39.02
N ALA A 499 5.79 24.42 37.75
CA ALA A 499 4.58 24.39 36.95
C ALA A 499 4.54 23.13 36.08
N LEU A 500 3.39 22.46 36.07
CA LEU A 500 3.03 21.39 35.14
C LEU A 500 2.00 21.93 34.17
N VAL A 501 2.16 21.58 32.90
CA VAL A 501 1.28 22.04 31.82
C VAL A 501 0.91 20.83 30.99
N VAL A 502 -0.38 20.68 30.69
CA VAL A 502 -0.86 19.82 29.61
C VAL A 502 -1.88 20.62 28.82
N GLY A 503 -1.84 20.51 27.50
CA GLY A 503 -2.82 21.12 26.65
C GLY A 503 -2.96 20.38 25.34
N ASP A 504 -4.03 20.70 24.65
CA ASP A 504 -4.39 20.15 23.35
C ASP A 504 -4.91 21.27 22.45
N VAL A 505 -4.52 21.26 21.19
CA VAL A 505 -4.98 22.19 20.16
C VAL A 505 -5.92 21.43 19.24
N ALA A 506 -7.16 21.92 19.14
CA ALA A 506 -8.18 21.28 18.30
C ALA A 506 -7.68 21.06 16.85
N GLY A 507 -7.88 19.83 16.38
CA GLY A 507 -7.48 19.39 15.04
C GLY A 507 -6.11 18.71 15.00
N HIS A 508 -5.68 18.29 13.81
CA HIS A 508 -4.45 17.51 13.64
C HIS A 508 -3.61 18.02 12.47
N GLY A 509 -2.33 17.65 12.46
CA GLY A 509 -1.38 18.02 11.41
C GLY A 509 -0.63 19.32 11.66
N LEU A 510 0.01 19.83 10.61
CA LEU A 510 1.06 20.86 10.73
C LEU A 510 0.58 22.17 11.38
N HIS A 511 -0.67 22.57 11.15
CA HIS A 511 -1.23 23.79 11.74
C HIS A 511 -1.42 23.68 13.26
N ALA A 512 -2.02 22.58 13.73
CA ALA A 512 -2.19 22.29 15.16
C ALA A 512 -0.83 22.24 15.87
N THR A 513 0.17 21.58 15.28
CA THR A 513 1.54 21.54 15.81
C THR A 513 2.21 22.91 15.86
N ALA A 514 2.00 23.77 14.86
CA ALA A 514 2.53 25.12 14.87
C ALA A 514 1.90 25.97 15.99
N MET A 515 0.59 25.88 16.17
CA MET A 515 -0.12 26.55 17.27
C MET A 515 0.35 26.03 18.64
N MET A 516 0.47 24.71 18.80
CA MET A 516 1.03 24.08 20.00
C MET A 516 2.41 24.65 20.34
N GLY A 517 3.31 24.76 19.35
CA GLY A 517 4.64 25.32 19.56
C GLY A 517 4.62 26.78 20.03
N ARG A 518 3.66 27.57 19.55
CA ARG A 518 3.44 28.96 19.99
C ARG A 518 2.89 29.01 21.41
N LEU A 519 1.85 28.23 21.72
CA LEU A 519 1.24 28.16 23.05
C LEU A 519 2.26 27.72 24.09
N ARG A 520 2.99 26.63 23.85
CA ARG A 520 4.07 26.18 24.74
C ARG A 520 5.11 27.27 24.99
N SER A 521 5.53 27.99 23.95
CA SER A 521 6.51 29.08 24.07
C SER A 521 5.94 30.25 24.88
N ALA A 522 4.68 30.60 24.67
CA ALA A 522 3.98 31.64 25.42
C ALA A 522 3.81 31.25 26.89
N VAL A 523 3.38 30.02 27.19
CA VAL A 523 3.27 29.50 28.56
C VAL A 523 4.61 29.63 29.28
N ARG A 524 5.73 29.25 28.64
CA ARG A 524 7.08 29.41 29.24
C ARG A 524 7.41 30.87 29.54
N ALA A 525 7.16 31.77 28.60
CA ALA A 525 7.43 33.19 28.78
C ALA A 525 6.58 33.81 29.90
N LEU A 526 5.29 33.43 30.00
CA LEU A 526 4.38 33.89 31.04
C LEU A 526 4.70 33.27 32.41
N ALA A 527 5.08 32.00 32.44
CA ALA A 527 5.54 31.31 33.65
C ALA A 527 6.84 31.92 34.21
N ASP A 528 7.75 32.39 33.35
CA ASP A 528 8.96 33.12 33.76
C ASP A 528 8.64 34.48 34.43
N LEU A 529 7.46 35.06 34.14
CA LEU A 529 6.94 36.24 34.86
C LEU A 529 6.27 35.88 36.19
N ASP A 530 6.16 34.60 36.51
CA ASP A 530 5.62 34.07 37.76
C ASP A 530 4.18 34.52 38.04
N LEU A 531 3.36 34.55 36.98
CA LEU A 531 1.94 34.91 37.02
C LEU A 531 1.11 33.83 37.74
N GLU A 532 0.00 34.25 38.37
CA GLU A 532 -0.98 33.32 38.93
C GLU A 532 -1.65 32.51 37.79
N PRO A 533 -2.05 31.24 38.02
CA PRO A 533 -2.60 30.36 36.99
C PRO A 533 -3.74 30.97 36.17
N GLU A 534 -4.68 31.67 36.80
CA GLU A 534 -5.80 32.32 36.11
C GLU A 534 -5.35 33.43 35.17
N GLU A 535 -4.38 34.25 35.58
CA GLU A 535 -3.87 35.39 34.80
C GLU A 535 -3.05 34.89 33.61
N LEU A 536 -2.28 33.82 33.81
CA LEU A 536 -1.55 33.17 32.72
C LEU A 536 -2.51 32.65 31.65
N LEU A 537 -3.62 31.99 32.02
CA LEU A 537 -4.60 31.50 31.05
C LEU A 537 -5.32 32.63 30.32
N VAL A 538 -5.61 33.76 30.98
CA VAL A 538 -6.16 34.96 30.31
C VAL A 538 -5.23 35.44 29.21
N HIS A 539 -3.92 35.56 29.48
CA HIS A 539 -2.96 35.98 28.47
C HIS A 539 -2.78 34.98 27.33
N LEU A 540 -2.97 33.68 27.58
CA LEU A 540 -3.00 32.67 26.52
C LEU A 540 -4.27 32.75 25.67
N ASP A 541 -5.42 33.03 26.27
CA ASP A 541 -6.69 33.22 25.56
C ASP A 541 -6.59 34.41 24.59
N ASP A 542 -6.09 35.55 25.08
CA ASP A 542 -5.81 36.75 24.27
C ASP A 542 -4.87 36.43 23.09
N LEU A 543 -3.84 35.62 23.33
CA LEU A 543 -2.91 35.20 22.27
C LEU A 543 -3.63 34.38 21.21
N VAL A 544 -4.42 33.36 21.58
CA VAL A 544 -5.17 32.53 20.60
C VAL A 544 -6.15 33.37 19.79
N LEU A 545 -6.86 34.30 20.45
CA LEU A 545 -7.77 35.24 19.78
C LEU A 545 -7.04 36.13 18.77
N GLN A 546 -5.86 36.66 19.12
CA GLN A 546 -5.06 37.47 18.20
C GLN A 546 -4.61 36.66 16.98
N VAL A 547 -4.16 35.42 17.18
CA VAL A 547 -3.70 34.54 16.09
C VAL A 547 -4.82 34.20 15.13
N SER A 548 -6.00 33.92 15.66
CA SER A 548 -7.17 33.60 14.85
C SER A 548 -7.55 34.81 13.99
N ALA A 549 -7.52 36.03 14.55
CA ALA A 549 -7.79 37.25 13.80
C ALA A 549 -6.75 37.56 12.70
N GLU A 550 -5.48 37.25 12.94
CA GLU A 550 -4.42 37.39 11.92
C GLU A 550 -4.63 36.42 10.74
N ALA A 551 -5.06 35.17 11.01
CA ALA A 551 -5.32 34.17 9.99
C ALA A 551 -6.53 34.55 9.11
N ASP A 552 -7.63 35.00 9.72
CA ASP A 552 -8.83 35.47 9.00
C ASP A 552 -8.52 36.62 8.02
N THR A 553 -7.55 37.47 8.38
CA THR A 553 -7.13 38.61 7.55
C THR A 553 -6.36 38.14 6.30
N TRP A 554 -5.50 37.13 6.43
CA TRP A 554 -4.71 36.59 5.30
C TRP A 554 -5.59 35.83 4.30
N GLU A 555 -6.63 35.14 4.76
CA GLU A 555 -7.60 34.48 3.88
C GLU A 555 -8.41 35.49 3.05
N ALA A 556 -8.82 36.59 3.68
CA ALA A 556 -9.54 37.66 3.01
C ALA A 556 -8.68 38.36 1.92
N GLU A 557 -7.37 38.43 2.08
CA GLU A 557 -6.44 39.04 1.13
C GLU A 557 -5.96 38.09 0.01
N SER A 558 -5.96 36.77 0.25
CA SER A 558 -5.34 35.79 -0.66
C SER A 558 -6.23 35.33 -1.83
N GLY A 559 -7.54 35.59 -1.80
CA GLY A 559 -8.44 35.54 -2.97
C GLY A 559 -8.56 34.22 -3.76
N ASP A 560 -7.91 33.12 -3.35
CA ASP A 560 -7.91 31.83 -4.06
C ASP A 560 -8.93 30.88 -3.42
N GLY A 561 -10.17 30.92 -3.94
CA GLY A 561 -11.36 30.31 -3.34
C GLY A 561 -11.58 28.82 -3.58
N ASP A 562 -10.54 28.01 -3.81
CA ASP A 562 -10.69 26.59 -4.19
C ASP A 562 -10.13 25.56 -3.20
N ILE A 563 -9.58 25.97 -2.05
CA ILE A 563 -9.28 25.05 -0.94
C ILE A 563 -9.87 25.65 0.35
N PRO A 564 -10.97 25.09 0.90
CA PRO A 564 -11.37 25.43 2.25
C PRO A 564 -10.31 24.86 3.20
N VAL A 565 -9.31 25.66 3.55
CA VAL A 565 -8.56 25.45 4.78
C VAL A 565 -9.57 25.69 5.90
N PRO A 566 -9.79 24.76 6.83
CA PRO A 566 -10.77 24.96 7.89
C PRO A 566 -10.24 26.01 8.87
N SER A 567 -10.48 27.29 8.56
CA SER A 567 -10.29 28.41 9.46
C SER A 567 -11.57 28.62 10.26
N GLY A 568 -11.75 27.75 11.26
CA GLY A 568 -12.43 28.13 12.49
C GLY A 568 -11.35 28.49 13.52
N PRO A 569 -11.65 29.29 14.56
CA PRO A 569 -10.70 29.50 15.64
C PRO A 569 -10.36 28.13 16.22
N ALA A 570 -9.12 27.67 16.01
CA ALA A 570 -8.64 26.43 16.59
C ALA A 570 -8.58 26.65 18.10
N GLY A 571 -9.66 26.26 18.78
CA GLY A 571 -9.71 26.30 20.24
C GLY A 571 -8.64 25.40 20.82
N ALA A 572 -8.04 25.80 21.93
CA ALA A 572 -7.07 24.96 22.63
C ALA A 572 -7.51 24.74 24.06
N THR A 573 -7.37 23.52 24.57
CA THR A 573 -7.52 23.23 25.98
C THR A 573 -6.17 23.36 26.69
N CYS A 574 -6.17 23.80 27.94
CA CYS A 574 -4.94 23.93 28.73
C CYS A 574 -5.23 23.78 30.21
N LEU A 575 -4.46 22.93 30.89
CA LEU A 575 -4.41 22.82 32.34
C LEU A 575 -3.02 23.29 32.81
N TYR A 576 -3.02 24.31 33.66
CA TYR A 576 -1.81 24.86 34.28
C TYR A 576 -1.84 24.63 35.79
N VAL A 577 -0.84 23.92 36.31
CA VAL A 577 -0.76 23.51 37.72
C VAL A 577 0.56 23.98 38.32
N VAL A 578 0.53 24.74 39.41
CA VAL A 578 1.70 25.17 40.17
C VAL A 578 1.76 24.42 41.49
N TYR A 579 2.84 23.68 41.72
CA TYR A 579 3.10 23.01 43.00
C TYR A 579 4.16 23.77 43.82
N ASP A 580 3.81 24.12 45.05
CA ASP A 580 4.73 24.66 46.05
C ASP A 580 5.20 23.56 47.02
N PRO A 581 6.48 23.15 46.98
CA PRO A 581 7.00 22.07 47.82
C PRO A 581 7.27 22.49 49.27
N VAL A 582 7.22 23.78 49.59
CA VAL A 582 7.34 24.31 50.95
C VAL A 582 5.97 24.38 51.61
N ALA A 583 4.97 24.89 50.89
CA ALA A 583 3.59 24.96 51.38
C ALA A 583 2.83 23.62 51.24
N GLN A 584 3.33 22.71 50.40
CA GLN A 584 2.67 21.44 50.02
C GLN A 584 1.31 21.66 49.35
N GLN A 585 1.19 22.74 48.60
CA GLN A 585 -0.05 23.18 47.99
C GLN A 585 0.08 23.20 46.47
N CYS A 586 -0.94 22.72 45.77
CA CYS A 586 -1.13 22.89 44.34
C CYS A 586 -2.17 23.97 44.08
N VAL A 587 -1.87 24.83 43.10
CA VAL A 587 -2.77 25.87 42.60
C VAL A 587 -2.96 25.62 41.11
N MET A 588 -4.19 25.48 40.65
CA MET A 588 -4.51 25.01 39.31
C MET A 588 -5.56 25.90 38.64
N ALA A 589 -5.46 26.08 37.33
CA ALA A 589 -6.52 26.64 36.50
C ALA A 589 -6.65 25.83 35.20
N SER A 590 -7.88 25.67 34.72
CA SER A 590 -8.19 24.92 33.49
C SER A 590 -8.98 25.76 32.49
N ALA A 591 -8.55 25.74 31.24
CA ALA A 591 -9.28 26.23 30.07
C ALA A 591 -9.79 25.01 29.29
N GLY A 592 -11.02 24.57 29.56
CA GLY A 592 -11.67 23.44 28.87
C GLY A 592 -11.00 22.07 29.01
N HIS A 593 -9.95 21.93 29.83
CA HIS A 593 -9.15 20.71 29.91
C HIS A 593 -9.67 19.74 31.00
N PRO A 594 -9.56 18.41 30.82
CA PRO A 594 -9.97 17.42 31.82
C PRO A 594 -9.31 17.60 33.20
N PRO A 595 -9.99 17.22 34.30
CA PRO A 595 -9.42 17.33 35.64
C PRO A 595 -8.27 16.36 35.86
N PRO A 596 -7.20 16.75 36.58
CA PRO A 596 -6.08 15.86 36.88
C PRO A 596 -6.49 14.81 37.92
N ALA A 597 -5.87 13.64 37.84
CA ALA A 597 -5.96 12.62 38.88
C ALA A 597 -4.84 12.80 39.92
N VAL A 598 -5.16 12.58 41.19
CA VAL A 598 -4.22 12.57 42.31
C VAL A 598 -4.25 11.19 42.95
N VAL A 599 -3.08 10.55 43.02
CA VAL A 599 -2.87 9.33 43.78
C VAL A 599 -2.32 9.69 45.14
N GLY A 600 -3.11 9.47 46.19
CA GLY A 600 -2.72 9.70 47.57
C GLY A 600 -1.69 8.67 48.05
N PRO A 601 -0.92 8.95 49.13
CA PRO A 601 0.02 7.98 49.69
C PRO A 601 -0.63 6.70 50.22
N ASP A 602 -1.94 6.72 50.45
CA ASP A 602 -2.76 5.57 50.83
C ASP A 602 -3.21 4.71 49.63
N GLY A 603 -2.83 5.10 48.41
CA GLY A 603 -3.18 4.40 47.17
C GLY A 603 -4.55 4.78 46.61
N THR A 604 -5.26 5.73 47.21
CA THR A 604 -6.54 6.22 46.68
C THR A 604 -6.30 7.11 45.46
N VAL A 605 -7.17 7.01 44.45
CA VAL A 605 -7.17 7.87 43.27
C VAL A 605 -8.37 8.79 43.33
N GLU A 606 -8.14 10.10 43.36
CA GLU A 606 -9.17 11.14 43.35
C GLU A 606 -8.96 12.06 42.15
N TYR A 607 -10.05 12.45 41.48
CA TYR A 607 -10.01 13.50 40.47
C TYR A 607 -10.26 14.85 41.12
N VAL A 608 -9.44 15.84 40.80
CA VAL A 608 -9.60 17.19 41.37
C VAL A 608 -10.83 17.86 40.76
N GLU A 609 -11.79 18.25 41.60
CA GLU A 609 -12.93 19.05 41.16
C GLU A 609 -12.44 20.45 40.75
N LEU A 610 -12.46 20.72 39.44
CA LEU A 610 -12.11 22.02 38.86
C LEU A 610 -13.39 22.74 38.39
N SER A 611 -13.35 24.07 38.38
CA SER A 611 -14.27 24.93 37.62
C SER A 611 -13.61 25.33 36.29
N PRO A 612 -13.62 24.49 35.24
CA PRO A 612 -12.95 24.83 33.99
C PRO A 612 -13.61 26.04 33.33
N GLY A 613 -12.79 27.00 32.91
CA GLY A 613 -13.21 28.05 31.97
C GLY A 613 -13.42 27.49 30.56
N PRO A 614 -13.91 28.30 29.60
CA PRO A 614 -14.04 27.88 28.22
C PRO A 614 -12.67 27.52 27.61
N PRO A 615 -12.60 26.73 26.53
CA PRO A 615 -11.37 26.55 25.77
C PRO A 615 -10.78 27.89 25.31
N LEU A 616 -9.46 27.96 25.23
CA LEU A 616 -8.73 29.15 24.77
C LEU A 616 -9.18 29.50 23.35
N GLY A 617 -9.35 30.79 23.06
CA GLY A 617 -9.81 31.31 21.77
C GLY A 617 -11.34 31.45 21.65
N VAL A 618 -12.10 30.97 22.62
CA VAL A 618 -13.57 31.17 22.68
C VAL A 618 -13.91 32.52 23.34
N GLY A 619 -13.09 32.95 24.31
CA GLY A 619 -13.31 34.16 25.09
C GLY A 619 -14.54 34.13 26.00
N GLY A 620 -14.79 35.26 26.67
CA GLY A 620 -16.08 35.56 27.30
C GLY A 620 -16.21 35.38 28.81
N TRP A 621 -15.29 34.66 29.48
CA TRP A 621 -15.33 34.44 30.94
C TRP A 621 -13.92 34.36 31.57
N PRO A 622 -13.73 34.83 32.82
CA PRO A 622 -12.46 34.67 33.53
C PRO A 622 -12.22 33.19 33.92
N PHE A 623 -10.96 32.79 33.97
CA PHE A 623 -10.56 31.47 34.48
C PHE A 623 -10.57 31.47 36.01
N GLU A 624 -11.00 30.37 36.62
CA GLU A 624 -11.02 30.19 38.08
C GLU A 624 -9.86 29.32 38.55
N THR A 625 -9.36 29.64 39.74
CA THR A 625 -8.26 28.93 40.38
C THR A 625 -8.77 28.01 41.46
N THR A 626 -8.27 26.77 41.45
CA THR A 626 -8.54 25.74 42.46
C THR A 626 -7.27 25.45 43.26
N GLU A 627 -7.39 25.47 44.59
CA GLU A 627 -6.30 25.16 45.51
C GLU A 627 -6.50 23.79 46.15
N ARG A 628 -5.44 22.98 46.21
CA ARG A 628 -5.47 21.63 46.79
C ARG A 628 -4.18 21.35 47.56
N ASP A 629 -4.32 20.99 48.83
CA ASP A 629 -3.19 20.46 49.61
C ASP A 629 -2.87 19.04 49.18
N LEU A 630 -1.58 18.74 49.01
CA LEU A 630 -1.10 17.43 48.58
C LEU A 630 -0.10 16.88 49.59
N ALA A 631 -0.36 15.66 50.04
CA ALA A 631 0.55 14.97 50.92
C ALA A 631 1.91 14.72 50.23
N PRO A 632 3.01 14.64 51.01
CA PRO A 632 4.31 14.25 50.47
C PRO A 632 4.25 12.88 49.77
N GLY A 633 4.79 12.78 48.56
CA GLY A 633 4.84 11.53 47.80
C GLY A 633 3.58 11.23 46.97
N SER A 634 2.55 12.08 47.02
CA SER A 634 1.41 12.01 46.11
C SER A 634 1.85 12.09 44.64
N VAL A 635 1.12 11.43 43.75
CA VAL A 635 1.37 11.48 42.30
C VAL A 635 0.22 12.19 41.60
N LEU A 636 0.53 13.26 40.87
CA LEU A 636 -0.40 13.90 39.95
C LEU A 636 -0.27 13.25 38.57
N ALA A 637 -1.40 13.01 37.93
CA ALA A 637 -1.48 12.61 36.53
C ALA A 637 -2.33 13.63 35.75
N LEU A 638 -1.69 14.35 34.83
CA LEU A 638 -2.34 15.23 33.86
C LEU A 638 -2.35 14.49 32.52
N TYR A 639 -3.44 14.59 31.77
CA TYR A 639 -3.65 13.80 30.56
C TYR A 639 -4.59 14.50 29.58
N THR A 640 -4.45 14.19 28.30
CA THR A 640 -5.38 14.64 27.25
C THR A 640 -6.53 13.65 27.07
N ASP A 641 -7.61 14.11 26.44
CA ASP A 641 -8.81 13.33 26.16
C ASP A 641 -8.54 12.06 25.37
N GLY A 642 -7.56 12.02 24.45
CA GLY A 642 -7.19 10.79 23.74
C GLY A 642 -6.77 9.63 24.64
N LEU A 643 -6.43 9.87 25.91
CA LEU A 643 -6.17 8.80 26.90
C LEU A 643 -7.47 8.16 27.44
N ILE A 644 -8.56 8.91 27.47
CA ILE A 644 -9.84 8.53 28.11
C ILE A 644 -10.99 8.35 27.10
N GLU A 645 -11.01 9.07 25.99
CA GLU A 645 -12.03 9.00 24.96
C GLU A 645 -11.73 7.84 23.98
N ARG A 646 -12.58 6.83 23.98
CA ARG A 646 -12.47 5.65 23.10
C ARG A 646 -13.74 5.47 22.27
N GLY A 647 -13.82 6.15 21.13
CA GLY A 647 -14.96 6.03 20.22
C GLY A 647 -16.28 6.54 20.85
N GLU A 648 -17.35 5.74 20.84
CA GLU A 648 -18.66 6.10 21.42
C GLU A 648 -18.76 5.90 22.95
N GLY A 649 -17.62 5.67 23.64
CA GLY A 649 -17.59 5.42 25.08
C GLY A 649 -17.86 6.65 25.95
N ASP A 650 -18.28 6.40 27.20
CA ASP A 650 -18.52 7.43 28.22
C ASP A 650 -17.18 7.90 28.85
N ILE A 651 -16.98 9.22 28.95
CA ILE A 651 -15.79 9.86 29.56
C ILE A 651 -15.53 9.32 30.97
N ASP A 652 -16.60 9.08 31.74
CA ASP A 652 -16.48 8.56 33.10
C ASP A 652 -15.87 7.15 33.14
N GLU A 653 -16.10 6.33 32.11
CA GLU A 653 -15.50 5.01 31.99
C GLU A 653 -14.01 5.10 31.64
N GLY A 654 -13.65 6.02 30.75
CA GLY A 654 -12.25 6.33 30.44
C GLY A 654 -11.46 6.77 31.66
N MET A 655 -12.03 7.67 32.46
CA MET A 655 -11.43 8.12 33.73
C MET A 655 -11.28 6.95 34.73
N ARG A 656 -12.30 6.10 34.89
CA ARG A 656 -12.20 4.90 35.74
C ARG A 656 -11.08 3.95 35.28
N ASP A 657 -10.94 3.70 33.98
CA ASP A 657 -9.84 2.87 33.46
C ASP A 657 -8.46 3.51 33.70
N LEU A 658 -8.35 4.83 33.56
CA LEU A 658 -7.10 5.54 33.89
C LEU A 658 -6.74 5.40 35.37
N ALA A 659 -7.71 5.57 36.27
CA ALA A 659 -7.49 5.37 37.70
C ALA A 659 -6.99 3.94 38.01
N ASP A 660 -7.62 2.92 37.41
CA ASP A 660 -7.18 1.53 37.55
C ASP A 660 -5.75 1.31 37.00
N ARG A 661 -5.40 1.94 35.88
CA ARG A 661 -4.04 1.87 35.31
C ARG A 661 -3.00 2.51 36.21
N LEU A 662 -3.30 3.66 36.83
CA LEU A 662 -2.40 4.33 37.78
C LEU A 662 -2.10 3.43 38.99
N VAL A 663 -3.11 2.74 39.51
CA VAL A 663 -2.95 1.78 40.62
C VAL A 663 -2.16 0.55 40.17
N ARG A 664 -2.52 -0.08 39.04
CA ARG A 664 -1.81 -1.26 38.49
C ARG A 664 -0.35 -0.99 38.17
N ALA A 665 -0.02 0.23 37.73
CA ALA A 665 1.35 0.63 37.42
C ALA A 665 2.19 0.93 38.67
N GLU A 666 1.60 0.87 39.87
CA GLU A 666 2.24 1.12 41.17
C GLU A 666 2.99 2.47 41.18
N VAL A 667 2.31 3.53 40.71
CA VAL A 667 2.91 4.86 40.50
C VAL A 667 3.50 5.48 41.77
N LEU A 668 3.16 5.01 42.97
CA LEU A 668 3.73 5.47 44.23
C LEU A 668 5.11 4.87 44.53
N GLU A 669 5.35 3.61 44.13
CA GLU A 669 6.52 2.84 44.55
C GLU A 669 7.57 2.73 43.44
N ARG A 670 7.14 2.60 42.17
CA ARG A 670 8.04 2.38 41.02
C ARG A 670 8.53 3.69 40.42
N PRO A 671 9.70 3.73 39.73
CA PRO A 671 10.13 4.92 39.02
C PRO A 671 9.07 5.38 38.01
N LEU A 672 8.74 6.69 37.99
CA LEU A 672 7.62 7.19 37.18
C LEU A 672 7.81 6.91 35.68
N ARG A 673 9.07 6.85 35.23
CA ARG A 673 9.42 6.48 33.85
C ARG A 673 8.85 5.13 33.44
N GLN A 674 8.91 4.16 34.34
CA GLN A 674 8.44 2.80 34.10
C GLN A 674 6.92 2.72 34.23
N ALA A 675 6.36 3.32 35.27
CA ALA A 675 4.91 3.36 35.46
C ALA A 675 4.20 4.02 34.27
N ARG A 676 4.72 5.15 33.78
CA ARG A 676 4.26 5.81 32.55
C ARG A 676 4.34 4.89 31.32
N HIS A 677 5.44 4.15 31.16
CA HIS A 677 5.57 3.21 30.03
C HIS A 677 4.52 2.10 30.09
N ASP A 678 4.26 1.55 31.27
CA ASP A 678 3.28 0.48 31.47
C ASP A 678 1.85 1.00 31.21
N ILE A 679 1.48 2.18 31.72
CA ILE A 679 0.17 2.82 31.50
C ILE A 679 -0.13 3.01 30.00
N VAL A 680 0.88 3.50 29.26
CA VAL A 680 0.80 3.76 27.82
C VAL A 680 0.82 2.47 27.00
N SER A 681 1.64 1.49 27.37
CA SER A 681 1.79 0.24 26.61
C SER A 681 0.60 -0.70 26.77
N ASP A 682 -0.12 -0.58 27.88
CA ASP A 682 -1.39 -1.29 28.12
C ASP A 682 -2.56 -0.69 27.32
N LEU A 683 -2.34 0.33 26.49
CA LEU A 683 -3.37 0.80 25.56
C LEU A 683 -3.69 -0.31 24.56
N PRO A 684 -4.98 -0.63 24.33
CA PRO A 684 -5.36 -1.75 23.48
C PRO A 684 -4.82 -1.58 22.05
N PRO A 685 -4.38 -2.67 21.39
CA PRO A 685 -3.89 -2.60 20.02
C PRO A 685 -5.02 -2.17 19.07
N GLY A 686 -4.89 -0.98 18.48
CA GLY A 686 -5.88 -0.39 17.59
C GLY A 686 -5.47 1.03 17.16
N ARG A 687 -6.17 1.61 16.18
CA ARG A 687 -5.92 2.98 15.73
C ARG A 687 -6.30 3.97 16.83
N LEU A 688 -5.33 4.71 17.33
CA LEU A 688 -5.59 5.88 18.17
C LEU A 688 -6.37 6.91 17.34
N SER A 689 -7.57 7.27 17.79
CA SER A 689 -8.42 8.29 17.14
C SER A 689 -7.87 9.70 17.34
N ASP A 690 -7.21 9.93 18.48
CA ASP A 690 -6.58 11.19 18.83
C ASP A 690 -5.19 10.99 19.47
N ASP A 691 -4.46 12.08 19.62
CA ASP A 691 -3.18 12.13 20.31
C ASP A 691 -3.35 11.78 21.80
N VAL A 692 -2.33 11.14 22.38
CA VAL A 692 -2.33 10.76 23.79
C VAL A 692 -1.15 11.41 24.49
N THR A 693 -1.45 12.25 25.47
CA THR A 693 -0.46 12.86 26.36
C THR A 693 -0.71 12.47 27.80
N LEU A 694 0.36 12.12 28.50
CA LEU A 694 0.34 11.81 29.93
C LEU A 694 1.55 12.44 30.60
N LEU A 695 1.33 13.26 31.62
CA LEU A 695 2.36 13.80 32.49
C LEU A 695 2.13 13.35 33.93
N LEU A 696 3.04 12.53 34.43
CA LEU A 696 3.08 12.11 35.84
C LEU A 696 4.04 13.02 36.63
N GLY A 697 3.64 13.39 37.85
CA GLY A 697 4.44 14.19 38.76
C GLY A 697 4.31 13.72 40.21
N ARG A 698 5.38 13.15 40.78
CA ARG A 698 5.43 12.73 42.18
C ARG A 698 5.96 13.87 43.06
N THR A 699 5.15 14.33 43.99
CA THR A 699 5.47 15.45 44.88
C THR A 699 6.66 15.10 45.78
N ARG A 700 7.56 16.08 45.92
CA ARG A 700 8.64 16.09 46.90
C ARG A 700 8.45 17.32 47.77
N VAL A 701 8.87 17.22 49.03
CA VAL A 701 8.73 18.31 50.00
C VAL A 701 10.10 18.84 50.35
N VAL A 702 10.23 20.17 50.41
CA VAL A 702 11.43 20.78 50.94
C VAL A 702 11.44 20.54 52.46
N PRO A 703 12.47 19.88 53.01
CA PRO A 703 12.51 19.57 54.43
C PRO A 703 12.37 20.84 55.29
N PRO A 704 11.65 20.80 56.42
CA PRO A 704 11.47 21.98 57.28
C PRO A 704 12.80 22.59 57.75
N ASP A 705 13.82 21.77 57.99
CA ASP A 705 15.17 22.18 58.37
C ASP A 705 15.96 22.83 57.24
N ALA A 706 15.50 22.70 55.99
CA ALA A 706 16.01 23.40 54.82
C ALA A 706 15.27 24.72 54.53
N THR A 707 14.37 25.14 55.42
CA THR A 707 13.66 26.42 55.31
C THR A 707 13.77 27.22 56.60
N ALA A 708 13.84 28.54 56.49
CA ALA A 708 13.79 29.43 57.65
C ALA A 708 12.93 30.65 57.31
N THR A 709 11.92 30.93 58.13
CA THR A 709 10.98 32.03 57.89
C THR A 709 10.89 32.90 59.12
N TRP A 710 10.95 34.22 58.92
CA TRP A 710 10.82 35.22 59.97
C TRP A 710 9.82 36.30 59.56
N GLN A 711 9.02 36.75 60.53
CA GLN A 711 8.15 37.91 60.38
C GLN A 711 8.81 39.11 61.06
N LEU A 712 8.92 40.22 60.33
CA LEU A 712 9.57 41.45 60.75
C LEU A 712 8.55 42.59 60.71
N GLU A 713 8.55 43.43 61.74
CA GLU A 713 7.79 44.69 61.68
C GLU A 713 8.48 45.68 60.73
N ALA A 714 7.72 46.59 60.13
CA ALA A 714 8.28 47.61 59.24
C ALA A 714 8.91 48.77 60.01
N ASP A 715 9.94 48.45 60.79
CA ASP A 715 10.82 49.39 61.46
C ASP A 715 12.22 49.32 60.82
N PRO A 716 12.75 50.42 60.24
CA PRO A 716 14.11 50.47 59.71
C PRO A 716 15.19 50.00 60.68
N ALA A 717 14.98 50.09 62.00
CA ALA A 717 15.91 49.58 63.01
C ALA A 717 16.07 48.05 62.97
N LEU A 718 15.09 47.33 62.43
CA LEU A 718 15.08 45.86 62.36
C LEU A 718 15.84 45.27 61.16
N VAL A 719 16.33 46.09 60.23
CA VAL A 719 17.18 45.60 59.11
C VAL A 719 18.47 44.94 59.64
N GLY A 720 19.06 45.49 60.71
CA GLY A 720 20.20 44.86 61.38
C GLY A 720 19.88 43.48 61.96
N ARG A 721 18.67 43.30 62.48
CA ARG A 721 18.18 42.00 62.98
C ARG A 721 18.01 41.01 61.84
N ALA A 722 17.45 41.43 60.70
CA ALA A 722 17.31 40.57 59.52
C ALA A 722 18.67 40.01 59.06
N ARG A 723 19.70 40.86 59.00
CA ARG A 723 21.08 40.45 58.66
C ARG A 723 21.63 39.42 59.64
N HIS A 724 21.46 39.64 60.95
CA HIS A 724 21.90 38.71 61.97
C HIS A 724 21.20 37.34 61.86
N LEU A 725 19.88 37.32 61.64
CA LEU A 725 19.10 36.08 61.46
C LEU A 725 19.56 35.28 60.24
N VAL A 726 19.83 35.96 59.12
CA VAL A 726 20.33 35.33 57.89
C VAL A 726 21.72 34.73 58.14
N LEU A 727 22.64 35.48 58.71
CA LEU A 727 24.00 34.99 59.01
C LEU A 727 23.99 33.79 59.96
N GLU A 728 23.17 33.85 61.02
CA GLU A 728 23.02 32.74 61.96
C GLU A 728 22.48 31.49 61.26
N GLN A 729 21.48 31.64 60.39
CA GLN A 729 20.91 30.52 59.65
C GLN A 729 21.88 29.93 58.63
N LEU A 730 22.65 30.76 57.92
CA LEU A 730 23.67 30.28 56.98
C LEU A 730 24.77 29.50 57.70
N SER A 731 25.20 29.96 58.87
CA SER A 731 26.17 29.22 59.68
C SER A 731 25.62 27.88 60.17
N ARG A 732 24.33 27.82 60.55
CA ARG A 732 23.64 26.55 60.88
C ARG A 732 23.55 25.59 59.69
N TRP A 733 23.48 26.12 58.47
CA TRP A 733 23.47 25.33 57.23
C TRP A 733 24.87 25.06 56.66
N GLU A 734 25.93 25.49 57.36
CA GLU A 734 27.34 25.38 56.92
C GLU A 734 27.62 26.13 55.59
N LEU A 735 26.86 27.20 55.30
CA LEU A 735 26.96 28.04 54.10
C LEU A 735 27.70 29.36 54.34
N ASP A 736 28.75 29.34 55.17
CA ASP A 736 29.51 30.55 55.55
C ASP A 736 30.14 31.27 54.34
N GLU A 737 30.41 30.56 53.25
CA GLU A 737 30.92 31.15 51.99
C GLU A 737 29.92 32.12 51.33
N LEU A 738 28.61 31.89 51.51
CA LEU A 738 27.57 32.74 50.95
C LEU A 738 27.22 33.93 51.85
N ALA A 739 27.65 33.89 53.12
CA ALA A 739 27.27 34.82 54.19
C ALA A 739 27.29 36.29 53.76
N PHE A 740 28.41 36.78 53.22
CA PHE A 740 28.55 38.19 52.81
C PHE A 740 27.53 38.58 51.72
N THR A 741 27.38 37.73 50.70
CA THR A 741 26.50 38.04 49.56
C THR A 741 25.02 37.96 49.93
N THR A 742 24.62 36.93 50.68
CA THR A 742 23.23 36.76 51.12
C THR A 742 22.84 37.80 52.16
N GLU A 743 23.75 38.19 53.07
CA GLU A 743 23.51 39.29 54.01
C GLU A 743 23.19 40.59 53.26
N LEU A 744 23.97 40.93 52.23
CA LEU A 744 23.75 42.13 51.44
C LEU A 744 22.42 42.07 50.70
N VAL A 745 22.12 40.94 50.06
CA VAL A 745 20.85 40.71 49.36
C VAL A 745 19.66 40.86 50.31
N ALA A 746 19.67 40.16 51.44
CA ALA A 746 18.60 40.25 52.44
C ALA A 746 18.46 41.68 52.99
N SER A 747 19.57 42.37 53.25
CA SER A 747 19.58 43.76 53.70
C SER A 747 18.87 44.68 52.71
N GLU A 748 19.21 44.59 51.41
CA GLU A 748 18.62 45.42 50.37
C GLU A 748 17.14 45.10 50.16
N LEU A 749 16.77 43.82 50.12
CA LEU A 749 15.38 43.40 49.92
C LEU A 749 14.48 43.81 51.10
N VAL A 750 14.91 43.56 52.34
CA VAL A 750 14.16 43.97 53.54
C VAL A 750 14.09 45.49 53.65
N THR A 751 15.17 46.22 53.37
CA THR A 751 15.15 47.69 53.37
C THR A 751 14.15 48.23 52.36
N ASN A 752 14.10 47.67 51.15
CA ASN A 752 13.13 48.07 50.13
C ASN A 752 11.69 47.78 50.56
N ALA A 753 11.42 46.59 51.12
CA ALA A 753 10.10 46.24 51.63
C ALA A 753 9.64 47.23 52.72
N ILE A 754 10.47 47.50 53.73
CA ILE A 754 10.15 48.43 54.82
C ILE A 754 9.93 49.86 54.30
N ARG A 755 10.78 50.32 53.37
CA ARG A 755 10.73 51.70 52.88
C ARG A 755 9.52 51.99 51.97
N TYR A 756 9.10 51.02 51.17
CA TYR A 756 8.14 51.25 50.09
C TYR A 756 6.78 50.57 50.28
N ALA A 757 6.65 49.57 51.17
CA ALA A 757 5.41 48.81 51.34
C ALA A 757 4.68 49.05 52.66
N GLY A 758 5.41 49.33 53.75
CA GLY A 758 4.83 49.23 55.09
C GLY A 758 4.62 47.77 55.50
N GLY A 759 4.62 47.49 56.82
CA GLY A 759 4.71 46.13 57.35
C GLY A 759 3.36 45.40 57.42
N PRO A 760 3.37 44.09 57.76
CA PRO A 760 4.52 43.25 58.13
C PRO A 760 5.34 42.77 56.92
N VAL A 761 6.64 42.53 57.13
CA VAL A 761 7.58 42.01 56.12
C VAL A 761 7.97 40.57 56.48
N ARG A 762 7.80 39.63 55.55
CA ARG A 762 8.21 38.24 55.74
C ARG A 762 9.53 37.99 55.03
N LEU A 763 10.57 37.59 55.78
CA LEU A 763 11.85 37.13 55.23
C LEU A 763 11.89 35.61 55.27
N ARG A 764 12.21 34.97 54.14
CA ARG A 764 12.33 33.51 54.04
C ARG A 764 13.61 33.11 53.32
N LEU A 765 14.32 32.13 53.86
CA LEU A 765 15.39 31.41 53.18
C LEU A 765 14.96 29.98 52.88
N ILE A 766 15.30 29.48 51.70
CA ILE A 766 15.01 28.12 51.24
C ILE A 766 16.30 27.53 50.69
N ARG A 767 16.69 26.35 51.15
CA ARG A 767 17.88 25.61 50.69
C ARG A 767 17.45 24.38 49.89
N THR A 768 17.66 24.40 48.58
CA THR A 768 17.50 23.24 47.68
C THR A 768 18.81 22.95 46.97
N ASP A 769 18.79 22.76 45.65
CA ASP A 769 19.95 22.85 44.74
C ASP A 769 20.53 24.28 44.64
N VAL A 770 19.77 25.28 45.09
CA VAL A 770 20.15 26.68 45.21
C VAL A 770 19.76 27.23 46.58
N LEU A 771 20.35 28.35 46.98
CA LEU A 771 19.89 29.13 48.13
C LEU A 771 18.97 30.25 47.64
N THR A 772 17.71 30.21 48.03
CA THR A 772 16.73 31.26 47.71
C THR A 772 16.50 32.16 48.90
N CYS A 773 16.60 33.47 48.69
CA CYS A 773 16.22 34.51 49.65
C CYS A 773 15.00 35.27 49.13
N GLU A 774 13.93 35.26 49.93
CA GLU A 774 12.63 35.85 49.63
C GLU A 774 12.23 36.89 50.67
N VAL A 775 11.71 38.01 50.19
CA VAL A 775 11.09 39.04 51.03
C VAL A 775 9.70 39.35 50.50
N SER A 776 8.68 39.04 51.30
CA SER A 776 7.29 39.36 51.00
C SER A 776 6.82 40.60 51.75
N ASP A 777 6.03 41.43 51.08
CA ASP A 777 5.46 42.67 51.61
C ASP A 777 4.06 42.93 51.01
N PRO A 778 3.21 43.74 51.67
CA PRO A 778 1.82 43.95 51.23
C PRO A 778 1.67 44.90 50.02
N SER A 779 2.77 45.37 49.41
CA SER A 779 2.69 46.31 48.28
C SER A 779 2.61 45.57 46.95
N ASN A 780 1.65 45.97 46.11
CA ASN A 780 1.58 45.51 44.71
C ASN A 780 2.39 46.39 43.74
N THR A 781 3.29 47.24 44.24
CA THR A 781 4.11 48.13 43.40
C THR A 781 5.31 47.39 42.83
N GLN A 782 5.47 47.41 41.50
CA GLN A 782 6.59 46.75 40.84
C GLN A 782 7.95 47.35 41.22
N PRO A 783 8.90 46.52 41.71
CA PRO A 783 10.26 46.96 41.97
C PRO A 783 10.97 47.27 40.65
N ARG A 784 11.44 48.52 40.48
CA ARG A 784 12.16 48.94 39.27
C ARG A 784 13.65 49.10 39.53
N MET A 785 14.47 48.38 38.78
CA MET A 785 15.90 48.62 38.75
C MET A 785 16.19 50.02 38.19
N ARG A 786 17.00 50.81 38.90
CA ARG A 786 17.38 52.16 38.50
C ARG A 786 18.89 52.22 38.25
N ARG A 787 19.31 52.91 37.19
CA ARG A 787 20.71 53.34 37.03
C ARG A 787 20.92 54.59 37.88
N ALA A 788 21.30 54.39 39.15
CA ALA A 788 21.63 55.50 40.04
C ALA A 788 22.83 56.29 39.51
N ARG A 789 22.75 57.62 39.52
CA ARG A 789 23.89 58.48 39.16
C ARG A 789 25.01 58.33 40.20
N THR A 790 26.25 58.68 39.85
CA THR A 790 27.40 58.57 40.76
C THR A 790 27.18 59.36 42.08
N SER A 791 26.41 60.44 42.04
CA SER A 791 26.06 61.30 43.19
C SER A 791 24.80 60.89 43.97
N GLU A 792 24.07 59.84 43.57
CA GLU A 792 22.85 59.40 44.27
C GLU A 792 23.19 58.35 45.33
N GLU A 793 22.74 58.59 46.56
CA GLU A 793 22.93 57.68 47.71
C GLU A 793 21.95 56.49 47.71
N GLY A 794 20.92 56.50 46.86
CA GLY A 794 19.90 55.46 46.76
C GLY A 794 19.75 54.90 45.35
N GLY A 795 19.00 53.79 45.22
CA GLY A 795 18.62 53.21 43.92
C GLY A 795 19.57 52.15 43.36
N ARG A 796 20.60 51.74 44.12
CA ARG A 796 21.54 50.66 43.73
C ARG A 796 21.17 49.28 44.28
N GLY A 797 20.24 49.18 45.22
CA GLY A 797 19.93 47.93 45.94
C GLY A 797 19.56 46.76 45.03
N LEU A 798 18.56 46.94 44.16
CA LEU A 798 18.18 45.88 43.20
C LEU A 798 19.27 45.58 42.16
N TYR A 799 20.12 46.55 41.84
CA TYR A 799 21.29 46.30 40.99
C TYR A 799 22.30 45.40 41.68
N LEU A 800 22.56 45.60 42.98
CA LEU A 800 23.42 44.71 43.77
C LEU A 800 22.82 43.31 43.87
N VAL A 801 21.52 43.19 44.17
CA VAL A 801 20.83 41.89 44.17
C VAL A 801 21.01 41.17 42.84
N ALA A 802 20.83 41.87 41.72
CA ALA A 802 21.00 41.31 40.39
C ALA A 802 22.45 40.88 40.07
N GLN A 803 23.46 41.55 40.61
CA GLN A 803 24.87 41.17 40.42
C GLN A 803 25.31 40.01 41.32
N LEU A 804 24.66 39.82 42.47
CA LEU A 804 25.00 38.80 43.47
C LEU A 804 24.15 37.53 43.39
N SER A 805 23.19 37.50 42.47
CA SER A 805 22.25 36.39 42.30
C SER A 805 22.36 35.82 40.89
N HIS A 806 22.19 34.51 40.73
CA HIS A 806 22.10 33.88 39.42
C HIS A 806 20.75 34.18 38.76
N ARG A 807 19.67 34.18 39.55
CA ARG A 807 18.32 34.62 39.17
C ARG A 807 17.74 35.48 40.27
N TRP A 808 16.87 36.41 39.90
CA TRP A 808 16.09 37.20 40.85
C TRP A 808 14.84 37.69 40.13
N GLY A 809 13.80 38.01 40.89
CA GLY A 809 12.53 38.44 40.32
C GLY A 809 11.55 38.93 41.38
N SER A 810 10.32 39.19 40.94
CA SER A 810 9.20 39.53 41.81
C SER A 810 8.00 38.69 41.42
N ARG A 811 7.40 38.03 42.40
CA ARG A 811 6.10 37.36 42.30
C ARG A 811 5.02 38.25 42.90
N TYR A 812 3.88 38.34 42.24
CA TYR A 812 2.70 38.99 42.80
C TYR A 812 1.73 37.94 43.33
N THR A 813 1.01 38.32 44.36
CA THR A 813 -0.07 37.54 44.97
C THR A 813 -1.21 38.51 45.24
N ARG A 814 -2.41 38.00 45.46
CA ARG A 814 -3.56 38.85 45.83
C ARG A 814 -3.30 39.75 47.06
N GLU A 815 -2.46 39.30 47.98
CA GLU A 815 -2.20 39.98 49.26
C GLU A 815 -0.93 40.85 49.27
N GLY A 816 -0.16 40.88 48.18
CA GLY A 816 1.11 41.60 48.15
C GLY A 816 2.07 41.06 47.10
N LYS A 817 3.36 41.35 47.27
CA LYS A 817 4.42 40.83 46.40
C LYS A 817 5.50 40.11 47.21
N THR A 818 6.24 39.25 46.52
CA THR A 818 7.46 38.61 47.03
C THR A 818 8.60 38.91 46.08
N VAL A 819 9.64 39.59 46.55
CA VAL A 819 10.90 39.78 45.81
C VAL A 819 11.86 38.67 46.22
N TRP A 820 12.43 37.98 45.25
CA TRP A 820 13.25 36.80 45.48
C TRP A 820 14.56 36.85 44.72
N SER A 821 15.53 36.07 45.20
CA SER A 821 16.88 35.95 44.65
C SER A 821 17.42 34.55 44.88
N GLU A 822 18.11 34.01 43.90
CA GLU A 822 18.70 32.65 43.92
C GLU A 822 20.21 32.74 43.79
N GLN A 823 20.91 32.09 44.71
CA GLN A 823 22.37 31.99 44.73
C GLN A 823 22.78 30.52 44.59
N SER A 824 23.82 30.25 43.80
CA SER A 824 24.34 28.88 43.65
C SER A 824 25.01 28.42 44.93
N LEU A 825 24.73 27.18 45.35
CA LEU A 825 25.46 26.57 46.45
C LEU A 825 26.91 26.24 46.05
N PRO A 826 27.88 26.33 46.98
CA PRO A 826 29.26 25.92 46.75
C PRO A 826 29.38 24.46 46.26
N LEU A 827 30.41 24.18 45.45
CA LEU A 827 30.60 22.87 44.79
C LEU A 827 30.67 21.67 45.76
N THR A 828 31.08 21.90 47.01
CA THR A 828 31.22 20.89 48.05
C THR A 828 29.87 20.29 48.50
N ASP A 829 28.78 21.04 48.36
CA ASP A 829 27.42 20.63 48.77
C ASP A 829 26.55 20.13 47.61
N ARG A 830 26.99 20.23 46.34
CA ARG A 830 26.25 19.66 45.19
C ARG A 830 26.34 18.13 45.07
N LEU A 831 27.17 17.49 45.91
CA LEU A 831 27.45 16.05 45.90
C LEU A 831 26.87 15.30 47.12
N ARG A 832 26.15 16.01 47.99
CA ARG A 832 25.34 15.45 49.09
C ARG A 832 23.87 15.56 48.73
#